data_AF-A0A969TIA3-F1
#
_entry.id   AF-A0A969TIA3-F1
#
_cell.length_a   1.000
_cell.length_b   1.000
_cell.length_c   1.000
_cell.angle_alpha   90.00
_cell.angle_beta   90.00
_cell.angle_gamma   90.00
#
_symmetry.space_group_name_H-M   'P 1'
#
loop_
_entity.id
_entity.type
_entity.pdbx_description
1 polymer ?
#
loop_
_entity_poly.entity_id
_entity_poly.type
_entity_poly.pdbx_seq_one_letter_code
_entity_poly.pdbx_strand_id
1 'polypeptide(L)'
;MNNVYMGIDIGSTTVKVVLLDQERNVLAHRYQRSRGQPRQMILQLVQEIAQEHDLSPLAGVGLTGSGGEPVARLIGGRHVNELVAQTRSVGEFYPEVRTVIEIGGQDSKFLSLEWDTKSEKMVLIDFAMNSLCAAGTGSFLDQQAERLGISIEHEFAEMALQSENPARIAGRCTVFAKSDMIHLQQKGTPLSDILAGLCMALARNFKSVIGKGKSFVAPMLIQGGVAYNAGVVRAFETLLNLQPGQLIVPQYHWLMAALGTAFITMDDAADGTLIPFRGFEYLDEQVRSGINERKYMPSLRAHVASSNGHHAVQPEIPLETALQQRLPVYVGIDVGSISTNVVLIDEQQQLVARRYLHTEGRPLEAVRYALHDIQQKMGDSVDVCGVGTTGSGRYLTADFVGADVVCNEITAQARAAIAIDPTVKTIFEIGGQDSKYISLHHGAVVDFAMNNACAAGTGSFLEEQADRLQIDIKEDFSRLALDSDFPGCLGDRCTVFMESDIVHHQQQGAQVQDLTAGLAYAIVQNYLNRVVNGRPIGDNVFFQGGVAWNQSVVAAFREMTGRAITVPPNHDVTGAIGAALLAMEDLSQRRSQGDAVPTRFKGFDLGDRSYQSAVFECKACPNLCEVNRVTISGEPPIFYGARCDRFEEAGRTNLRARDDLPDLFAERKALLMGTYQDPANGRNGRPRVAMPRALLFYDLFPYWRTFLMCLAWNWCSRRRQTRGLHARRLRQHRLRAVFRPS
;
A
#
# COMPACT_ATOMS: atom_id res chain seq x y z
N MET A 1 41.83 -16.87 33.04
CA MET A 1 41.38 -16.42 31.71
C MET A 1 40.73 -15.06 31.92
N ASN A 2 41.01 -14.07 31.08
CA ASN A 2 40.36 -12.77 31.19
C ASN A 2 38.89 -12.94 30.78
N ASN A 3 37.97 -12.39 31.58
CA ASN A 3 36.55 -12.44 31.28
C ASN A 3 36.27 -11.71 29.95
N VAL A 4 35.37 -12.26 29.15
CA VAL A 4 34.86 -11.59 27.95
C VAL A 4 33.40 -11.19 28.14
N TYR A 5 32.96 -10.15 27.43
CA TYR A 5 31.61 -9.61 27.50
C TYR A 5 31.01 -9.53 26.11
N MET A 6 29.73 -9.87 25.98
CA MET A 6 29.04 -9.85 24.69
C MET A 6 27.94 -8.79 24.68
N GLY A 7 27.86 -8.04 23.60
CA GLY A 7 26.75 -7.13 23.33
C GLY A 7 25.95 -7.57 22.11
N ILE A 8 24.63 -7.62 22.25
CA ILE A 8 23.72 -8.02 21.18
C ILE A 8 22.71 -6.90 20.93
N ASP A 9 22.67 -6.39 19.71
CA ASP A 9 21.64 -5.45 19.24
C ASP A 9 20.70 -6.17 18.28
N ILE A 10 19.43 -6.30 18.68
CA ILE A 10 18.38 -6.94 17.90
C ILE A 10 17.50 -5.85 17.29
N GLY A 11 17.93 -5.37 16.13
CA GLY A 11 17.21 -4.37 15.36
C GLY A 11 16.03 -4.96 14.57
N SER A 12 15.30 -4.08 13.88
CA SER A 12 14.12 -4.41 13.08
C SER A 12 14.42 -5.38 11.93
N THR A 13 15.57 -5.27 11.30
CA THR A 13 15.94 -6.11 10.14
C THR A 13 17.27 -6.85 10.32
N THR A 14 18.00 -6.57 11.39
CA THR A 14 19.38 -7.05 11.59
C THR A 14 19.61 -7.50 13.03
N VAL A 15 20.52 -8.46 13.18
CA VAL A 15 21.12 -8.84 14.46
C VAL A 15 22.58 -8.49 14.40
N LYS A 16 23.07 -7.90 15.49
CA LYS A 16 24.47 -7.49 15.63
C LYS A 16 25.01 -8.06 16.93
N VAL A 17 26.17 -8.70 16.85
CA VAL A 17 26.85 -9.29 18.01
C VAL A 17 28.25 -8.72 18.07
N VAL A 18 28.69 -8.30 19.25
CA VAL A 18 30.07 -7.88 19.52
C VAL A 18 30.60 -8.62 20.73
N LEU A 19 31.87 -9.05 20.67
CA LEU A 19 32.60 -9.67 21.77
C LEU A 19 33.75 -8.75 22.19
N LEU A 20 33.83 -8.44 23.47
CA LEU A 20 34.84 -7.56 24.06
C LEU A 20 35.70 -8.28 25.09
N ASP A 21 36.97 -7.87 25.20
CA ASP A 21 37.84 -8.21 26.33
C ASP A 21 37.62 -7.28 27.55
N GLN A 22 38.39 -7.47 28.63
CA GLN A 22 38.27 -6.64 29.84
C GLN A 22 38.76 -5.20 29.61
N GLU A 23 39.66 -5.02 28.64
CA GLU A 23 40.24 -3.76 28.22
C GLU A 23 39.37 -2.99 27.22
N ARG A 24 38.15 -3.47 26.94
CA ARG A 24 37.15 -2.88 26.02
C ARG A 24 37.52 -2.98 24.54
N ASN A 25 38.50 -3.78 24.16
CA ASN A 25 38.83 -4.02 22.76
C ASN A 25 37.82 -4.97 22.11
N VAL A 26 37.51 -4.71 20.84
CA VAL A 26 36.65 -5.57 20.03
C VAL A 26 37.44 -6.80 19.58
N LEU A 27 37.09 -7.97 20.11
CA LEU A 27 37.69 -9.26 19.70
C LEU A 27 37.04 -9.81 18.43
N ALA A 28 35.71 -9.75 18.38
CA ALA A 28 34.92 -10.21 17.25
C ALA A 28 33.62 -9.42 17.11
N HIS A 29 33.10 -9.33 15.89
CA HIS A 29 31.75 -8.84 15.67
C HIS A 29 31.08 -9.53 14.48
N ARG A 30 29.75 -9.52 14.48
CA ARG A 30 28.90 -9.99 13.38
C ARG A 30 27.75 -9.00 13.16
N TYR A 31 27.38 -8.82 11.90
CA TYR A 31 26.24 -8.01 11.47
C TYR A 31 25.55 -8.78 10.36
N GLN A 32 24.31 -9.21 10.60
CA GLN A 32 23.58 -10.01 9.62
C GLN A 32 22.10 -9.62 9.60
N ARG A 33 21.49 -9.63 8.41
CA ARG A 33 20.04 -9.47 8.28
C ARG A 33 19.33 -10.66 8.93
N SER A 34 18.39 -10.39 9.83
CA SER A 34 17.65 -11.42 10.57
C SER A 34 16.67 -12.20 9.70
N ARG A 35 16.24 -11.62 8.56
CA ARG A 35 15.20 -12.17 7.67
C ARG A 35 13.94 -12.62 8.42
N GLY A 36 13.57 -11.85 9.46
CA GLY A 36 12.40 -12.15 10.29
C GLY A 36 12.61 -13.25 11.34
N GLN A 37 13.82 -13.80 11.47
CA GLN A 37 14.15 -14.87 12.42
C GLN A 37 15.29 -14.46 13.36
N PRO A 38 15.15 -13.38 14.17
CA PRO A 38 16.26 -12.86 14.96
C PRO A 38 16.75 -13.84 16.03
N ARG A 39 15.88 -14.65 16.64
CA ARG A 39 16.29 -15.64 17.65
C ARG A 39 17.23 -16.70 17.07
N GLN A 40 16.87 -17.26 15.91
CA GLN A 40 17.71 -18.21 15.18
C GLN A 40 19.02 -17.56 14.70
N MET A 41 18.92 -16.32 14.19
CA MET A 41 20.09 -15.57 13.77
C MET A 41 21.08 -15.31 14.92
N ILE A 42 20.61 -15.01 16.13
CA ILE A 42 21.50 -14.87 17.30
C ILE A 42 22.27 -16.16 17.57
N LEU A 43 21.58 -17.31 17.59
CA LEU A 43 22.22 -18.60 17.81
C LEU A 43 23.28 -18.89 16.75
N GLN A 44 22.98 -18.63 15.48
CA GLN A 44 23.93 -18.77 14.38
C GLN A 44 25.17 -17.88 14.58
N LEU A 45 24.97 -16.57 14.81
CA LEU A 45 26.08 -15.62 14.93
C LEU A 45 26.96 -15.90 16.17
N VAL A 46 26.36 -16.33 17.27
CA VAL A 46 27.09 -16.74 18.47
C VAL A 46 27.90 -18.01 18.20
N GLN A 47 27.34 -18.99 17.48
CA GLN A 47 28.07 -20.20 17.09
C GLN A 47 29.25 -19.88 16.17
N GLU A 48 29.09 -18.97 15.21
CA GLU A 48 30.19 -18.52 14.35
C GLU A 48 31.32 -17.87 15.17
N ILE A 49 30.99 -17.03 16.15
CA ILE A 49 32.00 -16.44 17.04
C ILE A 49 32.66 -17.52 17.91
N ALA A 50 31.90 -18.50 18.40
CA ALA A 50 32.40 -19.60 19.23
C ALA A 50 33.35 -20.55 18.48
N GLN A 51 33.30 -20.59 17.14
CA GLN A 51 34.24 -21.36 16.32
C GLN A 51 35.63 -20.69 16.24
N GLU A 52 35.68 -19.37 16.41
CA GLU A 52 36.90 -18.55 16.28
C GLU A 52 37.47 -18.15 17.65
N HIS A 53 36.63 -18.07 18.69
CA HIS A 53 36.99 -17.59 20.02
C HIS A 53 36.44 -18.50 21.12
N ASP A 54 37.24 -18.70 22.18
CA ASP A 54 36.79 -19.42 23.38
C ASP A 54 35.80 -18.56 24.18
N LEU A 55 34.54 -19.02 24.26
CA LEU A 55 33.46 -18.36 25.01
C LEU A 55 33.31 -18.91 26.44
N SER A 56 34.16 -19.86 26.88
CA SER A 56 34.17 -20.35 28.27
C SER A 56 34.31 -19.24 29.33
N PRO A 57 35.05 -18.13 29.12
CA PRO A 57 35.14 -17.02 30.07
C PRO A 57 34.08 -15.92 29.83
N LEU A 58 32.98 -16.19 29.14
CA LEU A 58 31.89 -15.21 28.92
C LEU A 58 31.19 -14.88 30.24
N ALA A 59 31.49 -13.69 30.79
CA ALA A 59 31.00 -13.27 32.10
C ALA A 59 29.58 -12.68 32.05
N GLY A 60 29.22 -12.02 30.95
CA GLY A 60 27.91 -11.39 30.82
C GLY A 60 27.53 -11.06 29.38
N VAL A 61 26.22 -10.99 29.15
CA VAL A 61 25.64 -10.65 27.85
C VAL A 61 24.69 -9.47 28.02
N GLY A 62 24.96 -8.37 27.32
CA GLY A 62 24.09 -7.21 27.20
C GLY A 62 23.22 -7.31 25.94
N LEU A 63 21.95 -6.92 26.05
CA LEU A 63 21.00 -6.94 24.94
C LEU A 63 20.27 -5.61 24.82
N THR A 64 20.07 -5.15 23.58
CA THR A 64 19.33 -3.94 23.24
C THR A 64 18.53 -4.15 21.95
N GLY A 65 17.79 -3.12 21.55
CA GLY A 65 16.97 -3.11 20.34
C GLY A 65 15.58 -3.67 20.58
N SER A 66 14.72 -3.61 19.56
CA SER A 66 13.31 -3.98 19.65
C SER A 66 13.05 -5.45 19.96
N GLY A 67 14.02 -6.34 19.70
CA GLY A 67 13.98 -7.74 20.13
C GLY A 67 14.80 -8.08 21.38
N GLY A 68 15.43 -7.10 22.03
CA GLY A 68 16.38 -7.29 23.13
C GLY A 68 15.77 -7.90 24.39
N GLU A 69 14.69 -7.31 24.90
CA GLU A 69 14.08 -7.69 26.18
C GLU A 69 13.57 -9.14 26.22
N PRO A 70 12.83 -9.64 25.21
CA PRO A 70 12.39 -11.04 25.21
C PRO A 70 13.56 -12.01 25.27
N VAL A 71 14.63 -11.77 24.49
CA VAL A 71 15.80 -12.65 24.47
C VAL A 71 16.59 -12.57 25.78
N ALA A 72 16.75 -11.37 26.35
CA ALA A 72 17.44 -11.17 27.61
C ALA A 72 16.81 -11.99 28.75
N ARG A 73 15.47 -12.09 28.78
CA ARG A 73 14.75 -12.93 29.74
C ARG A 73 15.02 -14.42 29.56
N LEU A 74 15.18 -14.88 28.32
CA LEU A 74 15.42 -16.29 28.00
C LEU A 74 16.84 -16.74 28.40
N ILE A 75 17.84 -15.91 28.13
CA ILE A 75 19.26 -16.29 28.31
C ILE A 75 19.90 -15.78 29.60
N GLY A 76 19.15 -15.01 30.42
CA GLY A 76 19.70 -14.35 31.60
C GLY A 76 20.68 -13.22 31.28
N GLY A 77 20.32 -12.32 30.36
CA GLY A 77 21.17 -11.19 29.96
C GLY A 77 20.69 -9.83 30.50
N ARG A 78 21.56 -8.82 30.41
CA ARG A 78 21.26 -7.43 30.78
C ARG A 78 20.53 -6.72 29.64
N HIS A 79 19.21 -6.52 29.78
CA HIS A 79 18.46 -5.70 28.82
C HIS A 79 18.69 -4.19 29.05
N VAL A 80 19.27 -3.50 28.08
CA VAL A 80 19.58 -2.07 28.12
C VAL A 80 18.70 -1.31 27.15
N ASN A 81 18.21 -0.14 27.56
CA ASN A 81 17.51 0.75 26.64
C ASN A 81 18.46 1.23 25.52
N GLU A 82 18.01 1.17 24.28
CA GLU A 82 18.85 1.47 23.12
C GLU A 82 19.45 2.88 23.12
N LEU A 83 18.70 3.89 23.57
CA LEU A 83 19.22 5.26 23.66
C LEU A 83 20.38 5.34 24.66
N VAL A 84 20.26 4.64 25.78
CA VAL A 84 21.30 4.58 26.83
C VAL A 84 22.53 3.84 26.32
N ALA A 85 22.34 2.71 25.63
CA ALA A 85 23.45 1.97 25.01
C ALA A 85 24.20 2.84 23.99
N GLN A 86 23.48 3.48 23.06
CA GLN A 86 24.09 4.38 22.09
C GLN A 86 24.85 5.53 22.77
N THR A 87 24.25 6.21 23.75
CA THR A 87 24.91 7.27 24.52
C THR A 87 26.19 6.78 25.20
N ARG A 88 26.18 5.57 25.79
CA ARG A 88 27.37 4.99 26.42
C ARG A 88 28.51 4.76 25.44
N SER A 89 28.23 4.19 24.27
CA SER A 89 29.24 3.94 23.24
C SER A 89 29.80 5.23 22.63
N VAL A 90 28.94 6.25 22.44
CA VAL A 90 29.37 7.57 21.96
C VAL A 90 30.27 8.24 22.99
N GLY A 91 29.94 8.15 24.28
CA GLY A 91 30.79 8.67 25.34
C GLY A 91 32.17 8.01 25.42
N GLU A 92 32.28 6.73 25.06
CA GLU A 92 33.55 6.00 25.05
C GLU A 92 34.47 6.46 23.91
N PHE A 93 33.92 6.59 22.69
CA PHE A 93 34.72 6.80 21.49
C PHE A 93 34.79 8.27 21.04
N TYR A 94 33.77 9.08 21.33
CA TYR A 94 33.59 10.44 20.80
C TYR A 94 33.01 11.42 21.86
N PRO A 95 33.73 11.69 22.97
CA PRO A 95 33.25 12.54 24.07
C PRO A 95 32.98 14.02 23.66
N GLU A 96 33.51 14.46 22.53
CA GLU A 96 33.32 15.79 21.95
C GLU A 96 31.98 15.96 21.21
N VAL A 97 31.32 14.87 20.82
CA VAL A 97 30.09 14.90 20.03
C VAL A 97 28.93 15.47 20.84
N ARG A 98 28.07 16.26 20.17
CA ARG A 98 26.86 16.85 20.78
C ARG A 98 25.56 16.39 20.13
N THR A 99 25.62 15.89 18.89
CA THR A 99 24.44 15.42 18.17
C THR A 99 24.68 14.07 17.54
N VAL A 100 23.72 13.15 17.67
CA VAL A 100 23.73 11.86 16.96
C VAL A 100 22.50 11.78 16.07
N ILE A 101 22.76 11.46 14.79
CA ILE A 101 21.77 11.06 13.80
C ILE A 101 21.91 9.55 13.62
N GLU A 102 21.03 8.77 14.24
CA GLU A 102 20.98 7.32 14.02
C GLU A 102 19.87 6.99 13.03
N ILE A 103 20.19 6.19 12.01
CA ILE A 103 19.23 5.77 11.00
C ILE A 103 19.37 4.26 10.79
N GLY A 104 18.40 3.55 11.36
CA GLY A 104 18.26 2.10 11.30
C GLY A 104 17.41 1.64 10.13
N GLY A 105 17.01 0.37 10.17
CA GLY A 105 16.21 -0.25 9.12
C GLY A 105 14.76 0.26 9.08
N GLN A 106 14.12 0.45 10.24
CA GLN A 106 12.69 0.83 10.34
C GLN A 106 12.44 2.02 11.28
N ASP A 107 13.48 2.46 11.98
CA ASP A 107 13.46 3.62 12.86
C ASP A 107 14.71 4.47 12.67
N SER A 108 14.64 5.69 13.18
CA SER A 108 15.64 6.73 13.08
C SER A 108 15.53 7.57 14.34
N LYS A 109 16.67 7.97 14.89
CA LYS A 109 16.76 8.63 16.20
C LYS A 109 17.66 9.87 16.10
N PHE A 110 17.24 10.91 16.79
CA PHE A 110 18.03 12.10 17.07
C PHE A 110 18.37 12.08 18.55
N LEU A 111 19.65 12.20 18.88
CA LEU A 111 20.13 12.36 20.26
C LEU A 111 20.88 13.68 20.41
N SER A 112 20.52 14.47 21.41
CA SER A 112 21.30 15.61 21.89
C SER A 112 22.06 15.18 23.14
N LEU A 113 23.37 15.30 23.10
CA LEU A 113 24.27 14.79 24.12
C LEU A 113 25.10 15.92 24.73
N GLU A 114 25.42 15.78 26.02
CA GLU A 114 26.37 16.63 26.72
C GLU A 114 27.33 15.77 27.56
N TRP A 115 28.57 16.23 27.71
CA TRP A 115 29.52 15.61 28.61
C TRP A 115 29.32 16.16 30.03
N ASP A 116 28.92 15.30 30.97
CA ASP A 116 28.85 15.68 32.38
C ASP A 116 30.23 15.56 33.03
N THR A 117 30.80 16.71 33.37
CA THR A 117 32.12 16.80 34.01
C THR A 117 32.16 16.23 35.43
N LYS A 118 31.01 16.03 36.09
CA LYS A 118 30.96 15.45 37.44
C LYS A 118 30.97 13.93 37.42
N SER A 119 30.18 13.33 36.54
CA SER A 119 30.11 11.87 36.42
C SER A 119 31.13 11.29 35.43
N GLU A 120 31.86 12.15 34.71
CA GLU A 120 32.77 11.78 33.62
C GLU A 120 32.09 10.86 32.58
N LYS A 121 30.81 11.12 32.33
CA LYS A 121 29.97 10.33 31.43
C LYS A 121 29.20 11.23 30.47
N MET A 122 28.93 10.69 29.29
CA MET A 122 28.01 11.29 28.34
C MET A 122 26.57 11.14 28.83
N VAL A 123 25.81 12.22 28.80
CA VAL A 123 24.39 12.25 29.18
C VAL A 123 23.50 12.66 28.00
N LEU A 124 22.35 12.01 27.91
CA LEU A 124 21.32 12.31 26.93
C LEU A 124 20.43 13.45 27.45
N ILE A 125 20.47 14.60 26.78
CA ILE A 125 19.71 15.81 27.17
C ILE A 125 18.33 15.83 26.52
N ASP A 126 18.26 15.45 25.25
CA ASP A 126 17.04 15.47 24.48
C ASP A 126 17.10 14.39 23.40
N PHE A 127 15.94 13.83 23.05
CA PHE A 127 15.85 12.86 21.96
C PHE A 127 14.57 13.03 21.16
N ALA A 128 14.58 12.50 19.94
CA ALA A 128 13.39 12.29 19.13
C ALA A 128 13.57 11.03 18.29
N MET A 129 12.49 10.33 18.03
CA MET A 129 12.50 9.14 17.18
C MET A 129 11.19 9.04 16.41
N ASN A 130 11.22 8.46 15.21
CA ASN A 130 9.99 8.02 14.55
C ASN A 130 9.58 6.67 15.17
N SER A 131 8.30 6.53 15.47
CA SER A 131 7.80 5.33 16.12
C SER A 131 7.33 4.25 15.15
N LEU A 132 6.99 4.57 13.89
CA LEU A 132 6.16 3.66 13.09
C LEU A 132 6.22 3.80 11.55
N CYS A 133 7.02 4.70 10.96
CA CYS A 133 6.97 4.94 9.50
C CYS A 133 8.31 4.66 8.82
N ALA A 134 8.32 3.76 7.83
CA ALA A 134 9.49 3.47 6.99
C ALA A 134 10.05 4.72 6.28
N ALA A 135 9.22 5.75 6.08
CA ALA A 135 9.66 7.01 5.49
C ALA A 135 10.72 7.68 6.38
N GLY A 136 11.93 7.87 5.84
CA GLY A 136 13.06 8.46 6.56
C GLY A 136 13.98 7.45 7.25
N THR A 137 13.92 6.17 6.89
CA THR A 137 14.70 5.05 7.45
C THR A 137 15.39 4.26 6.33
N GLY A 138 16.21 3.27 6.65
CA GLY A 138 16.85 2.38 5.66
C GLY A 138 15.85 1.65 4.76
N SER A 139 14.71 1.21 5.31
CA SER A 139 13.66 0.52 4.54
C SER A 139 13.07 1.38 3.41
N PHE A 140 13.12 2.71 3.54
CA PHE A 140 12.73 3.59 2.43
C PHE A 140 13.65 3.42 1.22
N LEU A 141 14.96 3.35 1.46
CA LEU A 141 15.96 3.17 0.40
C LEU A 141 15.93 1.75 -0.14
N ASP A 142 15.85 0.73 0.73
CA ASP A 142 15.75 -0.68 0.33
C ASP A 142 14.62 -0.89 -0.69
N GLN A 143 13.41 -0.42 -0.35
CA GLN A 143 12.24 -0.54 -1.23
C GLN A 143 12.42 0.19 -2.56
N GLN A 144 13.14 1.32 -2.59
CA GLN A 144 13.36 2.04 -3.84
C GLN A 144 14.46 1.39 -4.69
N ALA A 145 15.49 0.84 -4.04
CA ALA A 145 16.59 0.15 -4.70
C ALA A 145 16.11 -1.14 -5.38
N GLU A 146 15.33 -1.96 -4.67
CA GLU A 146 14.72 -3.19 -5.19
C GLU A 146 13.86 -2.91 -6.43
N ARG A 147 13.04 -1.85 -6.39
CA ARG A 147 12.21 -1.43 -7.53
C ARG A 147 13.00 -1.00 -8.76
N LEU A 148 14.22 -0.49 -8.56
CA LEU A 148 15.12 -0.09 -9.62
C LEU A 148 16.03 -1.25 -10.08
N GLY A 149 15.98 -2.40 -9.41
CA GLY A 149 16.88 -3.52 -9.65
C GLY A 149 18.33 -3.20 -9.28
N ILE A 150 18.56 -2.34 -8.29
CA ILE A 150 19.89 -1.85 -7.88
C ILE A 150 20.25 -2.43 -6.53
N SER A 151 21.48 -2.93 -6.39
CA SER A 151 21.99 -3.35 -5.08
C SER A 151 22.15 -2.16 -4.13
N ILE A 152 21.44 -2.21 -3.00
CA ILE A 152 21.56 -1.20 -1.94
C ILE A 152 22.96 -1.20 -1.30
N GLU A 153 23.63 -2.36 -1.27
CA GLU A 153 24.91 -2.56 -0.58
C GLU A 153 26.12 -2.18 -1.45
N HIS A 154 26.01 -2.30 -2.78
CA HIS A 154 27.16 -2.14 -3.68
C HIS A 154 27.00 -1.00 -4.68
N GLU A 155 25.82 -0.78 -5.25
CA GLU A 155 25.67 0.12 -6.41
C GLU A 155 25.04 1.46 -6.05
N PHE A 156 24.07 1.45 -5.12
CA PHE A 156 23.21 2.61 -4.86
C PHE A 156 24.01 3.87 -4.48
N ALA A 157 24.92 3.75 -3.51
CA ALA A 157 25.67 4.90 -3.01
C ALA A 157 26.63 5.46 -4.07
N GLU A 158 27.33 4.59 -4.81
CA GLU A 158 28.26 4.97 -5.86
C GLU A 158 27.57 5.76 -6.97
N MET A 159 26.43 5.26 -7.44
CA MET A 159 25.62 5.94 -8.46
C MET A 159 25.02 7.25 -7.95
N ALA A 160 24.54 7.29 -6.69
CA ALA A 160 24.03 8.52 -6.10
C ALA A 160 25.12 9.61 -6.03
N LEU A 161 26.36 9.25 -5.70
CA LEU A 161 27.49 10.18 -5.61
C LEU A 161 27.87 10.81 -6.95
N GLN A 162 27.57 10.16 -8.08
CA GLN A 162 27.83 10.71 -9.42
C GLN A 162 26.90 11.88 -9.80
N SER A 163 25.79 12.06 -9.08
CA SER A 163 24.86 13.16 -9.35
C SER A 163 25.39 14.50 -8.85
N GLU A 164 25.33 15.50 -9.72
CA GLU A 164 25.54 16.92 -9.39
C GLU A 164 24.21 17.67 -9.17
N ASN A 165 23.09 17.14 -9.69
CA ASN A 165 21.78 17.77 -9.61
C ASN A 165 20.69 16.78 -9.12
N PRO A 166 20.64 16.49 -7.80
CA PRO A 166 19.71 15.52 -7.24
C PRO A 166 18.25 15.84 -7.56
N ALA A 167 17.51 14.83 -8.05
CA ALA A 167 16.10 14.98 -8.41
C ALA A 167 15.23 15.29 -7.17
N ARG A 168 14.14 16.04 -7.38
CA ARG A 168 13.22 16.37 -6.30
C ARG A 168 12.18 15.27 -6.11
N ILE A 169 12.40 14.43 -5.10
CA ILE A 169 11.49 13.34 -4.73
C ILE A 169 10.85 13.60 -3.35
N ALA A 170 9.58 13.25 -3.19
CA ALA A 170 8.88 13.29 -1.92
C ALA A 170 9.38 12.19 -0.96
N GLY A 171 9.92 12.59 0.21
CA GLY A 171 10.44 11.65 1.23
C GLY A 171 9.46 11.26 2.33
N ARG A 172 8.18 11.64 2.23
CA ARG A 172 7.18 11.47 3.33
C ARG A 172 6.52 10.09 3.36
N CYS A 173 6.54 9.37 2.24
CA CYS A 173 5.92 8.05 2.09
C CYS A 173 6.58 7.32 0.92
N THR A 174 6.85 6.03 1.08
CA THR A 174 7.42 5.16 0.04
C THR A 174 6.51 5.03 -1.17
N VAL A 175 5.18 5.12 -0.99
CA VAL A 175 4.19 5.11 -2.07
C VAL A 175 4.27 6.36 -2.94
N PHE A 176 4.44 7.54 -2.33
CA PHE A 176 4.58 8.78 -3.11
C PHE A 176 5.93 8.85 -3.81
N ALA A 177 7.01 8.38 -3.16
CA ALA A 177 8.32 8.28 -3.78
C ALA A 177 8.28 7.38 -5.03
N LYS A 178 7.54 6.25 -4.99
CA LYS A 178 7.30 5.39 -6.16
C LYS A 178 6.71 6.18 -7.34
N SER A 179 5.62 6.91 -7.11
CA SER A 179 4.96 7.69 -8.16
C SER A 179 5.88 8.76 -8.76
N ASP A 180 6.64 9.47 -7.90
CA ASP A 180 7.60 10.47 -8.34
C ASP A 180 8.73 9.83 -9.17
N MET A 181 9.26 8.68 -8.74
CA MET A 181 10.32 7.95 -9.46
C MET A 181 9.88 7.48 -10.84
N ILE A 182 8.69 6.86 -10.94
CA ILE A 182 8.13 6.41 -12.23
C ILE A 182 8.02 7.59 -13.20
N HIS A 183 7.54 8.74 -12.72
CA HIS A 183 7.45 9.95 -13.53
C HIS A 183 8.82 10.46 -13.99
N LEU A 184 9.79 10.49 -13.08
CA LEU A 184 11.15 10.91 -13.40
C LEU A 184 11.81 9.98 -14.42
N GLN A 185 11.60 8.67 -14.32
CA GLN A 185 12.06 7.69 -15.31
C GLN A 185 11.41 7.91 -16.68
N GLN A 186 10.10 8.16 -16.73
CA GLN A 186 9.38 8.45 -17.97
C GLN A 186 9.86 9.74 -18.66
N LYS A 187 10.38 10.70 -17.88
CA LYS A 187 11.01 11.92 -18.38
C LYS A 187 12.47 11.74 -18.82
N GLY A 188 13.04 10.56 -18.66
CA GLY A 188 14.45 10.30 -18.96
C GLY A 188 15.42 10.90 -17.95
N THR A 189 14.99 11.13 -16.71
CA THR A 189 15.87 11.63 -15.64
C THR A 189 16.98 10.60 -15.39
N PRO A 190 18.26 10.99 -15.34
CA PRO A 190 19.36 10.09 -15.02
C PRO A 190 19.13 9.35 -13.70
N LEU A 191 19.49 8.07 -13.66
CA LEU A 191 19.30 7.23 -12.49
C LEU A 191 20.10 7.72 -11.28
N SER A 192 21.32 8.21 -11.50
CA SER A 192 22.15 8.87 -10.48
C SER A 192 21.42 10.04 -9.80
N ASP A 193 20.75 10.90 -10.57
CA ASP A 193 19.97 12.03 -10.05
C ASP A 193 18.76 11.58 -9.24
N ILE A 194 18.08 10.50 -9.67
CA ILE A 194 16.97 9.89 -8.92
C ILE A 194 17.48 9.38 -7.58
N LEU A 195 18.58 8.60 -7.57
CA LEU A 195 19.16 8.01 -6.36
C LEU A 195 19.66 9.07 -5.37
N ALA A 196 20.37 10.09 -5.85
CA ALA A 196 20.75 11.23 -5.03
C ALA A 196 19.53 11.99 -4.50
N GLY A 197 18.48 12.10 -5.31
CA GLY A 197 17.19 12.65 -4.93
C GLY A 197 16.53 11.90 -3.78
N LEU A 198 16.65 10.56 -3.74
CA LEU A 198 16.17 9.70 -2.65
C LEU A 198 16.98 9.92 -1.36
N CYS A 199 18.31 10.00 -1.44
CA CYS A 199 19.15 10.35 -0.28
C CYS A 199 18.76 11.71 0.31
N MET A 200 18.58 12.72 -0.54
CA MET A 200 18.10 14.04 -0.15
C MET A 200 16.68 14.01 0.43
N ALA A 201 15.79 13.16 -0.12
CA ALA A 201 14.44 12.99 0.38
C ALA A 201 14.43 12.39 1.80
N LEU A 202 15.27 11.39 2.06
CA LEU A 202 15.44 10.77 3.38
C LEU A 202 15.97 11.79 4.40
N ALA A 203 17.07 12.50 4.08
CA ALA A 203 17.65 13.50 4.98
C ALA A 203 16.67 14.65 5.28
N ARG A 204 15.97 15.16 4.26
CA ARG A 204 14.91 16.18 4.44
C ARG A 204 13.79 15.69 5.34
N ASN A 205 13.37 14.44 5.18
CA ASN A 205 12.33 13.87 5.99
C ASN A 205 12.77 13.78 7.46
N PHE A 206 13.96 13.24 7.73
CA PHE A 206 14.55 13.17 9.07
C PHE A 206 14.56 14.55 9.74
N LYS A 207 15.11 15.57 9.06
CA LYS A 207 15.15 16.95 9.58
C LYS A 207 13.75 17.52 9.87
N SER A 208 12.77 17.22 9.01
CA SER A 208 11.43 17.79 9.11
C SER A 208 10.50 17.11 10.12
N VAL A 209 10.74 15.82 10.40
CA VAL A 209 9.89 14.99 11.27
C VAL A 209 10.54 14.78 12.63
N ILE A 210 11.79 14.32 12.64
CA ILE A 210 12.51 13.96 13.87
C ILE A 210 13.27 15.16 14.41
N GLY A 211 14.02 15.85 13.55
CA GLY A 211 14.78 17.06 13.91
C GLY A 211 13.94 18.32 14.11
N LYS A 212 12.60 18.22 14.07
CA LYS A 212 11.72 19.39 14.11
C LYS A 212 11.82 20.09 15.47
N GLY A 213 12.32 21.32 15.46
CA GLY A 213 12.52 22.11 16.68
C GLY A 213 13.73 21.68 17.51
N LYS A 214 14.60 20.81 16.97
CA LYS A 214 15.85 20.37 17.60
C LYS A 214 17.03 21.16 17.04
N SER A 215 18.08 21.31 17.84
CA SER A 215 19.33 21.96 17.46
C SER A 215 20.35 20.92 17.01
N PHE A 216 20.86 21.04 15.78
CA PHE A 216 21.95 20.20 15.27
C PHE A 216 23.28 20.90 15.56
N VAL A 217 24.03 20.39 16.54
CA VAL A 217 25.27 20.98 17.06
C VAL A 217 26.46 20.09 16.69
N ALA A 218 27.44 20.66 15.97
CA ALA A 218 28.68 19.99 15.60
C ALA A 218 29.70 19.96 16.75
N PRO A 219 30.59 18.94 16.81
CA PRO A 219 30.67 17.78 15.92
C PRO A 219 29.50 16.80 16.12
N MET A 220 29.06 16.20 15.02
CA MET A 220 27.90 15.32 14.95
C MET A 220 28.31 13.91 14.52
N LEU A 221 27.61 12.88 14.99
CA LEU A 221 27.71 11.53 14.45
C LEU A 221 26.53 11.22 13.53
N ILE A 222 26.81 10.52 12.44
CA ILE A 222 25.79 9.73 11.74
C ILE A 222 26.12 8.25 11.91
N GLN A 223 25.18 7.49 12.46
CA GLN A 223 25.35 6.08 12.79
C GLN A 223 24.13 5.23 12.40
N GLY A 224 24.23 3.92 12.59
CA GLY A 224 23.26 2.94 12.11
C GLY A 224 23.66 2.34 10.76
N GLY A 225 22.79 1.49 10.22
CA GLY A 225 23.06 0.76 8.96
C GLY A 225 23.08 1.69 7.74
N VAL A 226 22.27 2.76 7.75
CA VAL A 226 22.20 3.70 6.62
C VAL A 226 23.47 4.55 6.49
N ALA A 227 24.28 4.66 7.54
CA ALA A 227 25.55 5.38 7.49
C ALA A 227 26.58 4.75 6.53
N TYR A 228 26.40 3.49 6.10
CA TYR A 228 27.17 2.90 4.98
C TYR A 228 26.95 3.65 3.66
N ASN A 229 25.77 4.26 3.47
CA ASN A 229 25.43 4.94 2.24
C ASN A 229 26.02 6.35 2.23
N ALA A 230 27.20 6.50 1.63
CA ALA A 230 27.89 7.79 1.49
C ALA A 230 27.04 8.87 0.76
N GLY A 231 26.08 8.47 -0.09
CA GLY A 231 25.12 9.39 -0.68
C GLY A 231 24.17 10.03 0.34
N VAL A 232 23.79 9.29 1.39
CA VAL A 232 23.00 9.82 2.52
C VAL A 232 23.85 10.72 3.41
N VAL A 233 25.10 10.35 3.69
CA VAL A 233 26.05 11.19 4.43
C VAL A 233 26.21 12.55 3.74
N ARG A 234 26.50 12.55 2.43
CA ARG A 234 26.57 13.77 1.60
C ARG A 234 25.28 14.59 1.64
N ALA A 235 24.12 13.93 1.66
CA ALA A 235 22.83 14.60 1.73
C ALA A 235 22.63 15.34 3.07
N PHE A 236 23.06 14.76 4.20
CA PHE A 236 23.02 15.42 5.49
C PHE A 236 24.01 16.59 5.58
N GLU A 237 25.24 16.42 5.11
CA GLU A 237 26.23 17.50 5.04
C GLU A 237 25.69 18.70 4.25
N THR A 238 25.13 18.43 3.08
CA THR A 238 24.52 19.46 2.21
C THR A 238 23.32 20.12 2.88
N LEU A 239 22.40 19.34 3.48
CA LEU A 239 21.15 19.86 4.05
C LEU A 239 21.36 20.66 5.35
N LEU A 240 22.41 20.34 6.10
CA LEU A 240 22.77 20.99 7.36
C LEU A 240 23.88 22.04 7.20
N ASN A 241 24.40 22.25 5.99
CA ASN A 241 25.49 23.18 5.68
C ASN A 241 26.75 22.92 6.53
N LEU A 242 27.12 21.66 6.68
CA LEU A 242 28.26 21.24 7.50
C LEU A 242 29.58 21.42 6.75
N GLN A 243 30.63 21.84 7.48
CA GLN A 243 31.99 21.87 6.99
C GLN A 243 32.61 20.45 7.02
N PRO A 244 33.64 20.18 6.20
CA PRO A 244 34.34 18.89 6.24
C PRO A 244 34.80 18.53 7.66
N GLY A 245 34.49 17.29 8.08
CA GLY A 245 34.83 16.78 9.41
C GLY A 245 33.84 17.13 10.53
N GLN A 246 32.80 17.93 10.27
CA GLN A 246 31.74 18.21 11.27
C GLN A 246 30.69 17.10 11.39
N LEU A 247 30.52 16.28 10.35
CA LEU A 247 29.75 15.04 10.39
C LEU A 247 30.71 13.85 10.37
N ILE A 248 30.69 13.07 11.43
CA ILE A 248 31.59 11.94 11.64
C ILE A 248 30.79 10.66 11.43
N VAL A 249 31.35 9.73 10.66
CA VAL A 249 30.87 8.36 10.56
C VAL A 249 31.77 7.50 11.46
N PRO A 250 31.29 6.96 12.59
CA PRO A 250 32.11 6.14 13.47
C PRO A 250 32.70 4.91 12.76
N GLN A 251 33.87 4.44 13.20
CA GLN A 251 34.48 3.20 12.66
C GLN A 251 33.50 2.02 12.77
N TYR A 252 32.80 1.92 13.89
CA TYR A 252 31.80 0.87 14.17
C TYR A 252 30.36 1.41 14.08
N HIS A 253 30.08 2.32 13.15
CA HIS A 253 28.79 3.03 13.08
C HIS A 253 27.55 2.11 13.10
N TRP A 254 27.65 0.88 12.60
CA TRP A 254 26.56 -0.10 12.64
C TRP A 254 26.41 -0.82 14.00
N LEU A 255 27.46 -0.89 14.82
CA LEU A 255 27.50 -1.66 16.09
C LEU A 255 27.35 -0.81 17.35
N MET A 256 27.23 0.51 17.25
CA MET A 256 27.27 1.42 18.40
C MET A 256 26.33 1.01 19.56
N ALA A 257 25.11 0.58 19.25
CA ALA A 257 24.18 0.06 20.27
C ALA A 257 24.66 -1.26 20.92
N ALA A 258 25.20 -2.20 20.14
CA ALA A 258 25.75 -3.46 20.66
C ALA A 258 26.99 -3.22 21.53
N LEU A 259 27.89 -2.32 21.12
CA LEU A 259 29.05 -1.88 21.91
C LEU A 259 28.61 -1.25 23.22
N GLY A 260 27.62 -0.36 23.16
CA GLY A 260 27.08 0.32 24.32
C GLY A 260 26.50 -0.63 25.38
N THR A 261 25.77 -1.66 24.96
CA THR A 261 25.21 -2.64 25.90
C THR A 261 26.29 -3.55 26.48
N ALA A 262 27.33 -3.90 25.72
CA ALA A 262 28.50 -4.62 26.25
C ALA A 262 29.24 -3.78 27.30
N PHE A 263 29.49 -2.50 27.04
CA PHE A 263 30.10 -1.59 28.02
C PHE A 263 29.28 -1.44 29.29
N ILE A 264 27.95 -1.32 29.19
CA ILE A 264 27.08 -1.27 30.37
C ILE A 264 27.13 -2.59 31.15
N THR A 265 27.23 -3.72 30.46
CA THR A 265 27.37 -5.02 31.11
C THR A 265 28.71 -5.15 31.83
N MET A 266 29.79 -4.57 31.28
CA MET A 266 31.09 -4.47 31.96
C MET A 266 31.03 -3.53 33.17
N ASP A 267 30.34 -2.40 33.04
CA ASP A 267 30.13 -1.45 34.14
C ASP A 267 29.32 -2.13 35.28
N ASP A 268 28.25 -2.86 34.95
CA ASP A 268 27.46 -3.65 35.92
C ASP A 268 28.32 -4.74 36.62
N ALA A 269 29.29 -5.33 35.91
CA ALA A 269 30.23 -6.29 36.49
C ALA A 269 31.21 -5.62 37.47
N ALA A 270 31.71 -4.43 37.14
CA ALA A 270 32.57 -3.65 38.01
C ALA A 270 31.83 -3.19 39.29
N ASP A 271 30.55 -2.85 39.15
CA ASP A 271 29.68 -2.40 40.25
C ASP A 271 29.08 -3.54 41.08
N GLY A 272 29.31 -4.80 40.69
CA GLY A 272 28.78 -5.99 41.38
C GLY A 272 27.28 -6.22 41.18
N THR A 273 26.68 -5.63 40.14
CA THR A 273 25.25 -5.68 39.80
C THR A 273 24.96 -6.53 38.55
N LEU A 274 25.93 -7.29 38.08
CA LEU A 274 25.84 -8.13 36.88
C LEU A 274 24.68 -9.14 36.96
N ILE A 275 23.89 -9.20 35.89
CA ILE A 275 22.87 -10.24 35.73
C ILE A 275 23.57 -11.54 35.28
N PRO A 276 23.40 -12.67 35.99
CA PRO A 276 24.04 -13.92 35.62
C PRO A 276 23.52 -14.48 34.29
N PHE A 277 24.44 -14.65 33.35
CA PHE A 277 24.20 -15.34 32.08
C PHE A 277 23.88 -16.82 32.31
N ARG A 278 22.77 -17.29 31.74
CA ARG A 278 22.24 -18.66 31.94
C ARG A 278 22.52 -19.60 30.77
N GLY A 279 23.12 -19.12 29.69
CA GLY A 279 23.33 -19.89 28.47
C GLY A 279 22.27 -19.64 27.39
N PHE A 280 22.52 -20.17 26.19
CA PHE A 280 21.65 -20.01 25.02
C PHE A 280 20.70 -21.21 24.80
N GLU A 281 20.75 -22.23 25.65
CA GLU A 281 20.04 -23.50 25.48
C GLU A 281 18.52 -23.32 25.46
N TYR A 282 17.97 -22.52 26.38
CA TYR A 282 16.54 -22.25 26.42
C TYR A 282 16.06 -21.43 25.20
N LEU A 283 16.92 -20.58 24.65
CA LEU A 283 16.61 -19.87 23.40
C LEU A 283 16.55 -20.86 22.22
N ASP A 284 17.46 -21.83 22.16
CA ASP A 284 17.44 -22.91 21.15
C ASP A 284 16.20 -23.79 21.28
N GLU A 285 15.81 -24.20 22.49
CA GLU A 285 14.56 -24.94 22.73
C GLU A 285 13.31 -24.17 22.29
N GLN A 286 13.24 -22.87 22.55
CA GLN A 286 12.15 -22.02 22.12
C GLN A 286 12.08 -21.91 20.58
N VAL A 287 13.23 -21.77 19.92
CA VAL A 287 13.31 -21.77 18.44
C VAL A 287 12.82 -23.10 17.87
N ARG A 288 13.16 -24.24 18.50
CA ARG A 288 12.73 -25.57 18.07
C ARG A 288 11.25 -25.86 18.33
N SER A 289 10.69 -25.35 19.42
CA SER A 289 9.30 -25.65 19.84
C SER A 289 8.23 -24.84 19.10
N GLY A 290 8.56 -23.65 18.59
CA GLY A 290 7.65 -22.81 17.80
C GLY A 290 6.46 -22.19 18.56
N ILE A 291 6.32 -22.44 19.87
CA ILE A 291 5.22 -21.95 20.70
C ILE A 291 5.57 -20.57 21.26
N ASN A 292 4.68 -19.59 21.12
CA ASN A 292 4.81 -18.29 21.79
C ASN A 292 3.56 -18.00 22.66
N GLU A 293 3.75 -17.29 23.78
CA GLU A 293 2.65 -16.78 24.60
C GLU A 293 2.08 -15.48 23.99
N ARG A 294 1.23 -15.58 22.97
CA ARG A 294 0.61 -14.38 22.35
C ARG A 294 -0.90 -14.46 22.27
N LYS A 295 -1.48 -13.28 22.04
CA LYS A 295 -2.86 -13.14 21.59
C LYS A 295 -2.92 -13.45 20.10
N TYR A 296 -3.57 -14.55 19.77
CA TYR A 296 -3.76 -15.03 18.41
C TYR A 296 -5.18 -14.75 17.92
N MET A 297 -5.32 -14.60 16.61
CA MET A 297 -6.63 -14.70 15.96
C MET A 297 -7.02 -16.19 15.90
N PRO A 298 -8.31 -16.53 15.75
CA PRO A 298 -8.76 -17.91 15.57
C PRO A 298 -8.07 -18.58 14.37
N SER A 299 -7.88 -19.90 14.41
CA SER A 299 -7.32 -20.62 13.25
C SER A 299 -8.31 -20.62 12.09
N LEU A 300 -7.80 -20.39 10.87
CA LEU A 300 -8.59 -20.42 9.64
C LEU A 300 -8.91 -21.84 9.15
N ARG A 301 -8.25 -22.86 9.72
CA ARG A 301 -8.34 -24.27 9.29
C ARG A 301 -9.78 -24.82 9.32
N ALA A 302 -10.60 -24.37 10.27
CA ALA A 302 -12.00 -24.81 10.40
C ALA A 302 -12.87 -24.40 9.19
N HIS A 303 -12.49 -23.34 8.46
CA HIS A 303 -13.25 -22.81 7.32
C HIS A 303 -12.84 -23.41 5.96
N VAL A 304 -11.90 -24.36 5.97
CA VAL A 304 -11.43 -25.09 4.79
C VAL A 304 -12.44 -26.15 4.34
N ALA A 305 -13.12 -26.85 5.27
CA ALA A 305 -13.98 -27.99 4.94
C ALA A 305 -15.24 -27.61 4.13
N SER A 306 -15.61 -26.32 4.10
CA SER A 306 -16.77 -25.80 3.35
C SER A 306 -16.41 -25.23 1.97
N SER A 307 -15.18 -25.43 1.46
CA SER A 307 -14.72 -24.94 0.14
C SER A 307 -15.02 -25.87 -1.05
N ASN A 308 -15.76 -26.96 -0.84
CA ASN A 308 -16.16 -27.90 -1.91
C ASN A 308 -17.17 -27.33 -2.93
N GLY A 309 -17.33 -26.01 -3.04
CA GLY A 309 -18.26 -25.35 -3.95
C GLY A 309 -17.55 -24.35 -4.86
N HIS A 310 -17.21 -24.81 -6.07
CA HIS A 310 -16.99 -23.98 -7.27
C HIS A 310 -15.76 -23.05 -7.31
N HIS A 311 -14.57 -23.57 -7.05
CA HIS A 311 -13.30 -22.96 -7.52
C HIS A 311 -13.00 -23.23 -9.00
N ALA A 312 -13.95 -23.81 -9.73
CA ALA A 312 -13.78 -24.10 -11.14
C ALA A 312 -13.85 -22.79 -11.94
N VAL A 313 -12.72 -22.33 -12.44
CA VAL A 313 -12.70 -21.71 -13.77
C VAL A 313 -13.37 -22.72 -14.67
N GLN A 314 -14.54 -22.37 -15.21
CA GLN A 314 -15.18 -23.27 -16.15
C GLN A 314 -14.21 -23.45 -17.32
N PRO A 315 -13.87 -24.70 -17.70
CA PRO A 315 -13.01 -24.92 -18.85
C PRO A 315 -13.63 -24.22 -20.06
N GLU A 316 -12.78 -23.57 -20.86
CA GLU A 316 -13.20 -23.05 -22.17
C GLU A 316 -13.90 -24.20 -22.90
N ILE A 317 -15.07 -23.93 -23.46
CA ILE A 317 -15.81 -24.96 -24.20
C ILE A 317 -14.91 -25.41 -25.35
N PRO A 318 -14.44 -26.68 -25.40
CA PRO A 318 -13.65 -27.14 -26.53
C PRO A 318 -14.54 -27.08 -27.77
N LEU A 319 -14.23 -26.19 -28.71
CA LEU A 319 -14.87 -26.18 -30.03
C LEU A 319 -14.35 -27.37 -30.87
N GLU A 320 -14.50 -28.60 -30.37
CA GLU A 320 -14.20 -29.82 -31.11
C GLU A 320 -15.40 -30.33 -31.91
N THR A 321 -16.52 -29.61 -31.89
CA THR A 321 -17.64 -29.93 -32.77
C THR A 321 -17.56 -29.00 -33.98
N ALA A 322 -17.32 -29.58 -35.15
CA ALA A 322 -17.46 -28.92 -36.44
C ALA A 322 -18.89 -28.39 -36.60
N LEU A 323 -19.17 -27.21 -36.04
CA LEU A 323 -20.39 -26.50 -36.31
C LEU A 323 -20.32 -26.03 -37.76
N GLN A 324 -21.30 -26.41 -38.58
CA GLN A 324 -21.44 -25.90 -39.94
C GLN A 324 -21.73 -24.38 -39.97
N GLN A 325 -21.88 -23.74 -38.80
CA GLN A 325 -22.24 -22.34 -38.61
C GLN A 325 -21.37 -21.72 -37.50
N ARG A 326 -20.98 -20.45 -37.67
CA ARG A 326 -20.25 -19.67 -36.66
C ARG A 326 -21.11 -19.46 -35.42
N LEU A 327 -20.53 -19.65 -34.23
CA LEU A 327 -21.22 -19.47 -32.95
C LEU A 327 -21.43 -17.97 -32.66
N PRO A 328 -22.67 -17.49 -32.47
CA PRO A 328 -22.93 -16.11 -32.05
C PRO A 328 -22.38 -15.86 -30.64
N VAL A 329 -21.57 -14.82 -30.49
CA VAL A 329 -20.94 -14.47 -29.20
C VAL A 329 -21.01 -12.98 -28.88
N TYR A 330 -20.93 -12.65 -27.60
CA TYR A 330 -20.83 -11.29 -27.09
C TYR A 330 -19.52 -11.11 -26.35
N VAL A 331 -18.80 -10.03 -26.65
CA VAL A 331 -17.49 -9.74 -26.04
C VAL A 331 -17.66 -8.79 -24.88
N GLY A 332 -17.09 -9.15 -23.74
CA GLY A 332 -16.98 -8.28 -22.57
C GLY A 332 -15.54 -7.90 -22.33
N ILE A 333 -15.27 -6.61 -22.14
CA ILE A 333 -13.92 -6.12 -21.85
C ILE A 333 -13.92 -5.27 -20.59
N ASP A 334 -13.23 -5.73 -19.55
CA ASP A 334 -13.02 -5.00 -18.31
C ASP A 334 -11.56 -4.55 -18.22
N VAL A 335 -11.36 -3.24 -18.30
CA VAL A 335 -10.01 -2.64 -18.26
C VAL A 335 -9.80 -1.92 -16.94
N GLY A 336 -9.11 -2.59 -16.03
CA GLY A 336 -8.64 -2.07 -14.75
C GLY A 336 -7.23 -1.45 -14.85
N SER A 337 -6.79 -0.84 -13.74
CA SER A 337 -5.44 -0.29 -13.63
C SER A 337 -4.35 -1.36 -13.53
N ILE A 338 -4.68 -2.53 -13.00
CA ILE A 338 -3.77 -3.68 -12.84
C ILE A 338 -4.03 -4.76 -13.88
N SER A 339 -5.29 -5.10 -14.13
CA SER A 339 -5.67 -6.20 -15.03
C SER A 339 -6.59 -5.76 -16.17
N THR A 340 -6.49 -6.47 -17.28
CA THR A 340 -7.37 -6.37 -18.44
C THR A 340 -7.98 -7.74 -18.70
N ASN A 341 -9.31 -7.80 -18.65
CA ASN A 341 -10.07 -9.02 -18.80
C ASN A 341 -10.90 -8.96 -20.09
N VAL A 342 -10.81 -9.99 -20.92
CA VAL A 342 -11.63 -10.13 -22.13
C VAL A 342 -12.34 -11.47 -22.08
N VAL A 343 -13.66 -11.47 -22.26
CA VAL A 343 -14.48 -12.68 -22.26
C VAL A 343 -15.38 -12.75 -23.49
N LEU A 344 -15.66 -13.95 -23.96
CA LEU A 344 -16.71 -14.24 -24.94
C LEU A 344 -17.79 -15.06 -24.24
N ILE A 345 -19.05 -14.63 -24.34
CA ILE A 345 -20.21 -15.42 -23.91
C ILE A 345 -21.11 -15.75 -25.11
N ASP A 346 -21.77 -16.89 -25.08
CA ASP A 346 -22.79 -17.25 -26.09
C ASP A 346 -24.18 -16.66 -25.76
N GLU A 347 -25.16 -16.91 -26.63
CA GLU A 347 -26.56 -16.49 -26.40
C GLU A 347 -27.22 -17.16 -25.18
N GLN A 348 -26.66 -18.29 -24.71
CA GLN A 348 -27.09 -18.99 -23.51
C GLN A 348 -26.37 -18.49 -22.25
N GLN A 349 -25.64 -17.36 -22.34
CA GLN A 349 -24.89 -16.72 -21.26
C GLN A 349 -23.76 -17.59 -20.72
N GLN A 350 -23.32 -18.61 -21.46
CA GLN A 350 -22.19 -19.46 -21.06
C GLN A 350 -20.87 -18.84 -21.50
N LEU A 351 -19.84 -18.98 -20.67
CA LEU A 351 -18.50 -18.50 -20.97
C LEU A 351 -17.84 -19.40 -22.01
N VAL A 352 -17.53 -18.84 -23.18
CA VAL A 352 -16.91 -19.56 -24.29
C VAL A 352 -15.38 -19.46 -24.22
N ALA A 353 -14.85 -18.25 -24.00
CA ALA A 353 -13.41 -18.01 -23.89
C ALA A 353 -13.12 -16.84 -22.94
N ARG A 354 -11.92 -16.83 -22.34
CA ARG A 354 -11.49 -15.77 -21.41
C ARG A 354 -10.00 -15.47 -21.45
N ARG A 355 -9.62 -14.21 -21.28
CA ARG A 355 -8.24 -13.79 -21.02
C ARG A 355 -8.21 -12.87 -19.82
N TYR A 356 -7.27 -13.13 -18.92
CA TYR A 356 -6.91 -12.27 -17.80
C TYR A 356 -5.45 -11.89 -18.00
N LEU A 357 -5.19 -10.61 -18.24
CA LEU A 357 -3.86 -10.09 -18.52
C LEU A 357 -3.50 -8.98 -17.54
N HIS A 358 -2.21 -8.73 -17.33
CA HIS A 358 -1.76 -7.50 -16.68
C HIS A 358 -1.85 -6.32 -17.65
N THR A 359 -2.44 -5.22 -17.20
CA THR A 359 -2.58 -3.99 -17.97
C THR A 359 -1.23 -3.30 -18.19
N GLU A 360 -0.33 -3.37 -17.21
CA GLU A 360 1.01 -2.73 -17.23
C GLU A 360 1.02 -1.24 -17.64
N GLY A 361 -0.06 -0.52 -17.33
CA GLY A 361 -0.25 0.88 -17.77
C GLY A 361 -0.42 1.04 -19.28
N ARG A 362 -0.55 -0.05 -20.04
CA ARG A 362 -0.74 -0.10 -21.50
C ARG A 362 -2.07 -0.78 -21.86
N PRO A 363 -3.22 -0.19 -21.48
CA PRO A 363 -4.53 -0.82 -21.64
C PRO A 363 -4.87 -1.23 -23.07
N LEU A 364 -4.52 -0.40 -24.07
CA LEU A 364 -4.80 -0.72 -25.47
C LEU A 364 -3.96 -1.88 -26.00
N GLU A 365 -2.72 -2.01 -25.53
CA GLU A 365 -1.84 -3.12 -25.90
C GLU A 365 -2.37 -4.43 -25.32
N ALA A 366 -2.76 -4.43 -24.04
CA ALA A 366 -3.34 -5.59 -23.37
C ALA A 366 -4.63 -6.06 -24.06
N VAL A 367 -5.53 -5.12 -24.40
CA VAL A 367 -6.75 -5.43 -25.17
C VAL A 367 -6.42 -5.99 -26.55
N ARG A 368 -5.47 -5.40 -27.27
CA ARG A 368 -5.05 -5.89 -28.60
C ARG A 368 -4.51 -7.30 -28.52
N TYR A 369 -3.63 -7.58 -27.56
CA TYR A 369 -3.07 -8.91 -27.35
C TYR A 369 -4.16 -9.93 -27.01
N ALA A 370 -5.09 -9.59 -26.10
CA ALA A 370 -6.20 -10.48 -25.74
C ALA A 370 -7.09 -10.82 -26.94
N LEU A 371 -7.49 -9.83 -27.72
CA LEU A 371 -8.34 -10.03 -28.89
C LEU A 371 -7.62 -10.82 -29.98
N HIS A 372 -6.33 -10.55 -30.21
CA HIS A 372 -5.53 -11.31 -31.16
C HIS A 372 -5.37 -12.78 -30.75
N ASP A 373 -5.11 -13.06 -29.46
CA ASP A 373 -5.00 -14.44 -28.98
C ASP A 373 -6.36 -15.20 -29.07
N ILE A 374 -7.48 -14.52 -28.83
CA ILE A 374 -8.82 -15.09 -29.06
C ILE A 374 -9.04 -15.35 -30.56
N GLN A 375 -8.67 -14.41 -31.43
CA GLN A 375 -8.80 -14.56 -32.88
C GLN A 375 -8.03 -15.78 -33.40
N GLN A 376 -6.79 -15.98 -32.94
CA GLN A 376 -5.97 -17.11 -33.35
C GLN A 376 -6.57 -18.46 -32.96
N LYS A 377 -7.26 -18.54 -31.81
CA LYS A 377 -7.81 -19.80 -31.32
C LYS A 377 -9.19 -20.13 -31.87
N MET A 378 -10.03 -19.11 -32.11
CA MET A 378 -11.44 -19.36 -32.44
C MET A 378 -12.11 -18.31 -33.34
N GLY A 379 -11.37 -17.35 -33.89
CA GLY A 379 -11.91 -16.24 -34.67
C GLY A 379 -12.76 -16.67 -35.87
N ASP A 380 -12.36 -17.76 -36.55
CA ASP A 380 -13.11 -18.30 -37.69
C ASP A 380 -14.40 -19.04 -37.29
N SER A 381 -14.52 -19.41 -36.01
CA SER A 381 -15.62 -20.22 -35.48
C SER A 381 -16.68 -19.41 -34.74
N VAL A 382 -16.48 -18.10 -34.57
CA VAL A 382 -17.40 -17.22 -33.82
C VAL A 382 -17.89 -16.05 -34.68
N ASP A 383 -19.09 -15.55 -34.36
CA ASP A 383 -19.66 -14.34 -34.91
C ASP A 383 -19.96 -13.34 -33.78
N VAL A 384 -19.21 -12.24 -33.73
CA VAL A 384 -19.34 -11.25 -32.65
C VAL A 384 -20.59 -10.42 -32.87
N CYS A 385 -21.60 -10.66 -32.03
CA CYS A 385 -22.91 -10.05 -32.10
C CYS A 385 -23.04 -8.76 -31.28
N GLY A 386 -22.10 -8.49 -30.38
CA GLY A 386 -22.07 -7.27 -29.59
C GLY A 386 -20.88 -7.18 -28.65
N VAL A 387 -20.52 -5.96 -28.25
CA VAL A 387 -19.37 -5.70 -27.37
C VAL A 387 -19.70 -4.74 -26.26
N GLY A 388 -19.41 -5.14 -25.02
CA GLY A 388 -19.54 -4.32 -23.82
C GLY A 388 -18.18 -3.99 -23.21
N THR A 389 -17.99 -2.76 -22.73
CA THR A 389 -16.78 -2.38 -21.98
C THR A 389 -17.10 -1.84 -20.59
N THR A 390 -16.20 -2.12 -19.65
CA THR A 390 -16.26 -1.65 -18.26
C THR A 390 -14.86 -1.43 -17.66
N GLY A 391 -14.81 -1.06 -16.38
CA GLY A 391 -13.58 -0.70 -15.67
C GLY A 391 -13.16 0.76 -15.87
N SER A 392 -11.97 1.09 -15.37
CA SER A 392 -11.42 2.46 -15.44
C SER A 392 -11.02 2.88 -16.87
N GLY A 393 -10.61 1.94 -17.72
CA GLY A 393 -10.27 2.16 -19.12
C GLY A 393 -11.45 2.07 -20.09
N ARG A 394 -12.67 1.79 -19.61
CA ARG A 394 -13.86 1.41 -20.42
C ARG A 394 -14.12 2.26 -21.65
N TYR A 395 -13.96 3.58 -21.54
CA TYR A 395 -14.29 4.51 -22.62
C TYR A 395 -13.21 4.52 -23.70
N LEU A 396 -11.95 4.50 -23.29
CA LEU A 396 -10.82 4.37 -24.21
C LEU A 396 -10.94 3.08 -25.00
N THR A 397 -11.22 1.98 -24.30
CA THR A 397 -11.41 0.67 -24.91
C THR A 397 -12.63 0.66 -25.82
N ALA A 398 -13.74 1.30 -25.43
CA ALA A 398 -14.97 1.36 -26.21
C ALA A 398 -14.73 1.98 -27.59
N ASP A 399 -14.05 3.12 -27.63
CA ASP A 399 -13.74 3.80 -28.88
C ASP A 399 -12.74 2.98 -29.71
N PHE A 400 -11.74 2.37 -29.06
CA PHE A 400 -10.73 1.55 -29.73
C PHE A 400 -11.33 0.31 -30.44
N VAL A 401 -12.18 -0.46 -29.74
CA VAL A 401 -12.76 -1.73 -30.23
C VAL A 401 -14.11 -1.56 -30.94
N GLY A 402 -14.74 -0.38 -30.80
CA GLY A 402 -16.11 -0.14 -31.28
C GLY A 402 -17.17 -0.81 -30.41
N ALA A 403 -17.17 -0.54 -29.12
CA ALA A 403 -18.15 -1.12 -28.20
C ALA A 403 -19.57 -0.58 -28.42
N ASP A 404 -20.54 -1.45 -28.23
CA ASP A 404 -21.98 -1.14 -28.31
C ASP A 404 -22.49 -0.58 -26.98
N VAL A 405 -21.99 -1.12 -25.87
CA VAL A 405 -22.35 -0.71 -24.51
C VAL A 405 -21.11 -0.33 -23.72
N VAL A 406 -21.18 0.79 -23.01
CA VAL A 406 -20.18 1.16 -22.01
C VAL A 406 -20.86 1.33 -20.67
N CYS A 407 -20.47 0.49 -19.70
CA CYS A 407 -21.10 0.44 -18.39
C CYS A 407 -20.09 0.71 -17.28
N ASN A 408 -20.57 1.16 -16.12
CA ASN A 408 -19.73 1.23 -14.92
C ASN A 408 -19.51 -0.17 -14.33
N GLU A 409 -18.37 -0.34 -13.69
CA GLU A 409 -17.95 -1.62 -13.12
C GLU A 409 -18.92 -2.14 -12.06
N ILE A 410 -19.50 -1.27 -11.23
CA ILE A 410 -20.50 -1.64 -10.23
C ILE A 410 -21.71 -2.34 -10.87
N THR A 411 -22.21 -1.82 -12.00
CA THR A 411 -23.36 -2.42 -12.70
C THR A 411 -22.96 -3.71 -13.38
N ALA A 412 -21.77 -3.76 -13.98
CA ALA A 412 -21.27 -4.98 -14.61
C ALA A 412 -21.11 -6.12 -13.58
N GLN A 413 -20.42 -5.87 -12.46
CA GLN A 413 -20.24 -6.81 -11.37
C GLN A 413 -21.58 -7.30 -10.79
N ALA A 414 -22.50 -6.37 -10.52
CA ALA A 414 -23.86 -6.70 -10.07
C ALA A 414 -24.60 -7.57 -11.08
N ARG A 415 -24.55 -7.22 -12.37
CA ARG A 415 -25.25 -7.97 -13.42
C ARG A 415 -24.70 -9.39 -13.53
N ALA A 416 -23.39 -9.58 -13.49
CA ALA A 416 -22.77 -10.90 -13.51
C ALA A 416 -23.18 -11.73 -12.28
N ALA A 417 -23.14 -11.15 -11.08
CA ALA A 417 -23.56 -11.82 -9.86
C ALA A 417 -25.03 -12.29 -9.92
N ILE A 418 -25.94 -11.42 -10.38
CA ILE A 418 -27.37 -11.74 -10.53
C ILE A 418 -27.60 -12.83 -11.60
N ALA A 419 -26.77 -12.87 -12.66
CA ALA A 419 -26.84 -13.93 -13.68
C ALA A 419 -26.52 -15.31 -13.08
N ILE A 420 -25.55 -15.33 -12.17
CA ILE A 420 -25.06 -16.55 -11.52
C ILE A 420 -26.03 -17.00 -10.42
N ASP A 421 -26.49 -16.08 -9.57
CA ASP A 421 -27.44 -16.33 -8.51
C ASP A 421 -28.33 -15.11 -8.25
N PRO A 422 -29.62 -15.14 -8.67
CA PRO A 422 -30.55 -14.04 -8.44
C PRO A 422 -30.82 -13.71 -6.96
N THR A 423 -30.45 -14.61 -6.03
CA THR A 423 -30.65 -14.43 -4.58
C THR A 423 -29.50 -13.70 -3.89
N VAL A 424 -28.41 -13.40 -4.60
CA VAL A 424 -27.27 -12.67 -4.06
C VAL A 424 -27.68 -11.29 -3.53
N LYS A 425 -27.32 -10.98 -2.29
CA LYS A 425 -27.67 -9.72 -1.61
C LYS A 425 -26.50 -8.77 -1.46
N THR A 426 -25.29 -9.32 -1.38
CA THR A 426 -24.08 -8.51 -1.18
C THR A 426 -22.94 -9.06 -2.02
N ILE A 427 -22.18 -8.16 -2.60
CA ILE A 427 -20.96 -8.46 -3.32
C ILE A 427 -19.81 -7.79 -2.60
N PHE A 428 -18.83 -8.59 -2.23
CA PHE A 428 -17.49 -8.14 -1.92
C PHE A 428 -16.64 -8.33 -3.16
N GLU A 429 -16.00 -7.28 -3.65
CA GLU A 429 -15.05 -7.37 -4.75
C GLU A 429 -13.74 -6.76 -4.28
N ILE A 430 -12.65 -7.54 -4.37
CA ILE A 430 -11.31 -7.06 -4.04
C ILE A 430 -10.40 -7.33 -5.24
N GLY A 431 -10.06 -6.25 -5.93
CA GLY A 431 -9.13 -6.25 -7.05
C GLY A 431 -7.68 -5.99 -6.60
N GLY A 432 -6.82 -5.71 -7.57
CA GLY A 432 -5.40 -5.42 -7.32
C GLY A 432 -5.15 -4.09 -6.60
N GLN A 433 -5.92 -3.04 -6.91
CA GLN A 433 -5.70 -1.67 -6.41
C GLN A 433 -6.90 -1.01 -5.75
N ASP A 434 -8.09 -1.59 -5.89
CA ASP A 434 -9.29 -1.09 -5.28
C ASP A 434 -10.14 -2.24 -4.75
N SER A 435 -11.16 -1.88 -3.99
CA SER A 435 -12.11 -2.84 -3.44
C SER A 435 -13.47 -2.20 -3.37
N LYS A 436 -14.51 -3.00 -3.67
CA LYS A 436 -15.88 -2.55 -3.82
C LYS A 436 -16.80 -3.38 -2.94
N TYR A 437 -17.72 -2.69 -2.30
CA TYR A 437 -18.88 -3.27 -1.64
C TYR A 437 -20.10 -2.89 -2.48
N ILE A 438 -20.97 -3.86 -2.80
CA ILE A 438 -22.21 -3.63 -3.53
C ILE A 438 -23.35 -4.33 -2.79
N SER A 439 -24.41 -3.59 -2.49
CA SER A 439 -25.64 -4.10 -1.90
C SER A 439 -26.73 -4.18 -2.97
N LEU A 440 -27.40 -5.32 -3.02
CA LEU A 440 -28.47 -5.61 -3.95
C LEU A 440 -29.81 -5.79 -3.23
N HIS A 441 -30.87 -5.30 -3.84
CA HIS A 441 -32.24 -5.51 -3.41
C HIS A 441 -33.13 -5.71 -4.64
N HIS A 442 -33.80 -6.86 -4.73
CA HIS A 442 -34.59 -7.25 -5.90
C HIS A 442 -33.86 -7.06 -7.25
N GLY A 443 -32.59 -7.48 -7.31
CA GLY A 443 -31.76 -7.36 -8.53
C GLY A 443 -31.30 -5.95 -8.87
N ALA A 444 -31.58 -4.95 -8.03
CA ALA A 444 -31.10 -3.57 -8.21
C ALA A 444 -30.00 -3.22 -7.20
N VAL A 445 -29.01 -2.43 -7.65
CA VAL A 445 -27.98 -1.87 -6.78
C VAL A 445 -28.60 -0.76 -5.92
N VAL A 446 -28.64 -0.96 -4.61
CA VAL A 446 -29.23 0.02 -3.65
C VAL A 446 -28.19 0.79 -2.86
N ASP A 447 -27.00 0.23 -2.68
CA ASP A 447 -25.87 0.91 -2.07
C ASP A 447 -24.55 0.35 -2.62
N PHE A 448 -23.52 1.17 -2.64
CA PHE A 448 -22.17 0.74 -2.96
C PHE A 448 -21.13 1.62 -2.28
N ALA A 449 -19.96 1.04 -2.02
CA ALA A 449 -18.80 1.75 -1.51
C ALA A 449 -17.55 1.26 -2.20
N MET A 450 -16.55 2.12 -2.32
CA MET A 450 -15.30 1.79 -3.00
C MET A 450 -14.13 2.51 -2.36
N ASN A 451 -12.99 1.82 -2.24
CA ASN A 451 -11.73 2.41 -1.82
C ASN A 451 -10.77 2.52 -3.02
N ASN A 452 -10.46 3.76 -3.43
CA ASN A 452 -9.53 4.05 -4.55
C ASN A 452 -8.20 4.63 -4.09
N ALA A 453 -8.05 4.90 -2.79
CA ALA A 453 -6.96 5.73 -2.28
C ALA A 453 -5.94 4.94 -1.45
N CYS A 454 -6.33 3.79 -0.92
CA CYS A 454 -5.48 2.99 -0.06
C CYS A 454 -5.22 1.62 -0.68
N ALA A 455 -3.94 1.28 -0.89
CA ALA A 455 -3.50 -0.06 -1.27
C ALA A 455 -3.66 -1.07 -0.10
N ALA A 456 -3.78 -0.59 1.14
CA ALA A 456 -4.14 -1.46 2.25
C ALA A 456 -5.55 -1.99 2.00
N GLY A 457 -5.72 -3.31 2.04
CA GLY A 457 -6.99 -3.95 1.75
C GLY A 457 -7.14 -4.54 0.34
N THR A 458 -6.11 -4.50 -0.52
CA THR A 458 -6.21 -4.95 -1.92
C THR A 458 -5.23 -6.08 -2.26
N GLY A 459 -5.33 -6.65 -3.46
CA GLY A 459 -4.45 -7.75 -3.90
C GLY A 459 -2.97 -7.36 -3.97
N SER A 460 -2.63 -6.16 -4.44
CA SER A 460 -1.24 -5.69 -4.50
C SER A 460 -0.58 -5.58 -3.12
N PHE A 461 -1.37 -5.38 -2.07
CA PHE A 461 -0.85 -5.44 -0.70
C PHE A 461 -0.41 -6.86 -0.33
N LEU A 462 -1.20 -7.89 -0.66
CA LEU A 462 -0.81 -9.28 -0.39
C LEU A 462 0.40 -9.71 -1.21
N GLU A 463 0.48 -9.29 -2.48
CA GLU A 463 1.65 -9.51 -3.34
C GLU A 463 2.91 -8.90 -2.70
N GLU A 464 2.88 -7.62 -2.31
CA GLU A 464 4.02 -6.94 -1.67
C GLU A 464 4.43 -7.60 -0.34
N GLN A 465 3.47 -8.10 0.45
CA GLN A 465 3.80 -8.81 1.68
C GLN A 465 4.31 -10.24 1.44
N ALA A 466 3.82 -10.92 0.40
CA ALA A 466 4.29 -12.26 0.02
C ALA A 466 5.74 -12.22 -0.45
N ASP A 467 6.08 -11.29 -1.34
CA ASP A 467 7.45 -11.07 -1.82
C ASP A 467 8.41 -10.82 -0.64
N ARG A 468 7.99 -10.00 0.33
CA ARG A 468 8.77 -9.69 1.53
C ARG A 468 8.96 -10.88 2.46
N LEU A 469 7.93 -11.72 2.61
CA LEU A 469 8.02 -12.97 3.35
C LEU A 469 8.74 -14.08 2.55
N GLN A 470 9.13 -13.79 1.31
CA GLN A 470 9.79 -14.73 0.38
C GLN A 470 8.94 -15.97 0.10
N ILE A 471 7.63 -15.77 -0.08
CA ILE A 471 6.68 -16.82 -0.40
C ILE A 471 5.97 -16.51 -1.72
N ASP A 472 5.62 -17.54 -2.48
CA ASP A 472 4.82 -17.35 -3.68
C ASP A 472 3.36 -17.05 -3.32
N ILE A 473 2.82 -15.94 -3.85
CA ILE A 473 1.46 -15.51 -3.55
C ILE A 473 0.39 -16.51 -4.04
N LYS A 474 0.66 -17.27 -5.11
CA LYS A 474 -0.29 -18.21 -5.72
C LYS A 474 -0.23 -19.58 -5.04
N GLU A 475 0.97 -20.10 -4.84
CA GLU A 475 1.19 -21.47 -4.36
C GLU A 475 1.25 -21.55 -2.82
N ASP A 476 1.95 -20.62 -2.18
CA ASP A 476 2.30 -20.75 -0.76
C ASP A 476 1.35 -20.00 0.17
N PHE A 477 0.85 -18.83 -0.23
CA PHE A 477 0.16 -17.92 0.70
C PHE A 477 -1.06 -18.58 1.36
N SER A 478 -2.00 -19.10 0.56
CA SER A 478 -3.22 -19.70 1.11
C SER A 478 -2.90 -20.93 1.95
N ARG A 479 -1.98 -21.78 1.48
CA ARG A 479 -1.58 -23.01 2.17
C ARG A 479 -0.99 -22.69 3.54
N LEU A 480 0.03 -21.83 3.59
CA LEU A 480 0.68 -21.43 4.84
C LEU A 480 -0.30 -20.77 5.82
N ALA A 481 -1.18 -19.88 5.33
CA ALA A 481 -2.15 -19.22 6.19
C ALA A 481 -3.18 -20.20 6.81
N LEU A 482 -3.62 -21.20 6.04
CA LEU A 482 -4.58 -22.21 6.51
C LEU A 482 -3.92 -23.26 7.43
N ASP A 483 -2.61 -23.48 7.28
CA ASP A 483 -1.83 -24.37 8.14
C ASP A 483 -1.52 -23.75 9.51
N SER A 484 -1.70 -22.43 9.70
CA SER A 484 -1.44 -21.77 10.99
C SER A 484 -2.48 -22.13 12.07
N ASP A 485 -1.97 -22.59 13.22
CA ASP A 485 -2.74 -22.76 14.46
C ASP A 485 -2.79 -21.46 15.29
N PHE A 486 -1.87 -20.53 15.03
CA PHE A 486 -1.68 -19.32 15.82
C PHE A 486 -1.62 -18.04 14.95
N PRO A 487 -2.65 -17.71 14.14
CA PRO A 487 -2.61 -16.52 13.28
C PRO A 487 -2.30 -15.22 14.04
N GLY A 488 -1.39 -14.42 13.49
CA GLY A 488 -0.91 -13.18 14.11
C GLY A 488 -1.96 -12.07 14.12
N CYS A 489 -2.04 -11.32 15.22
CA CYS A 489 -2.90 -10.14 15.33
C CYS A 489 -2.20 -8.90 14.76
N LEU A 490 -2.29 -8.69 13.43
CA LEU A 490 -1.63 -7.57 12.74
C LEU A 490 -2.48 -6.27 12.66
N GLY A 491 -3.81 -6.37 12.80
CA GLY A 491 -4.73 -5.22 12.78
C GLY A 491 -5.16 -4.79 11.37
N ASP A 492 -5.65 -3.55 11.20
CA ASP A 492 -6.26 -3.02 9.97
C ASP A 492 -5.58 -1.76 9.41
N ARG A 493 -4.36 -1.47 9.90
CA ARG A 493 -3.59 -0.27 9.59
C ARG A 493 -3.07 -0.28 8.14
N CYS A 494 -2.53 0.85 7.69
CA CYS A 494 -2.01 0.94 6.32
C CYS A 494 -0.82 -0.01 6.10
N THR A 495 -0.55 -0.35 4.84
CA THR A 495 0.55 -1.25 4.43
C THR A 495 1.87 -0.93 5.14
N VAL A 496 2.25 0.34 5.24
CA VAL A 496 3.51 0.76 5.89
C VAL A 496 3.54 0.40 7.38
N PHE A 497 2.44 0.56 8.10
CA PHE A 497 2.36 0.17 9.51
C PHE A 497 2.27 -1.35 9.67
N MET A 498 1.59 -2.01 8.73
CA MET A 498 1.51 -3.46 8.70
C MET A 498 2.89 -4.10 8.61
N GLU A 499 3.79 -3.54 7.78
CA GLU A 499 5.18 -3.99 7.69
C GLU A 499 5.89 -3.93 9.06
N SER A 500 5.65 -2.86 9.81
CA SER A 500 6.22 -2.71 11.16
C SER A 500 5.65 -3.74 12.13
N ASP A 501 4.35 -4.01 12.04
CA ASP A 501 3.67 -5.02 12.85
C ASP A 501 4.20 -6.44 12.52
N ILE A 502 4.39 -6.77 11.23
CA ILE A 502 5.00 -8.05 10.80
C ILE A 502 6.39 -8.20 11.42
N VAL A 503 7.24 -7.18 11.29
CA VAL A 503 8.59 -7.20 11.87
C VAL A 503 8.55 -7.36 13.39
N HIS A 504 7.65 -6.65 14.07
CA HIS A 504 7.49 -6.78 15.51
C HIS A 504 7.09 -8.21 15.92
N HIS A 505 6.14 -8.81 15.22
CA HIS A 505 5.73 -10.19 15.46
C HIS A 505 6.85 -11.19 15.14
N GLN A 506 7.65 -10.94 14.09
CA GLN A 506 8.86 -11.72 13.77
C GLN A 506 9.90 -11.65 14.88
N GLN A 507 10.14 -10.47 15.47
CA GLN A 507 11.07 -10.30 16.58
C GLN A 507 10.65 -11.04 17.84
N GLN A 508 9.34 -11.18 18.04
CA GLN A 508 8.81 -12.02 19.09
C GLN A 508 8.85 -13.52 18.73
N GLY A 509 9.31 -13.90 17.54
CA GLY A 509 9.43 -15.28 17.05
C GLY A 509 8.22 -15.84 16.30
N ALA A 510 7.44 -15.03 15.58
CA ALA A 510 6.29 -15.53 14.82
C ALA A 510 6.77 -16.31 13.61
N GLN A 511 6.09 -17.41 13.30
CA GLN A 511 6.38 -18.17 12.10
C GLN A 511 5.77 -17.48 10.88
N VAL A 512 6.32 -17.75 9.70
CA VAL A 512 5.82 -17.20 8.43
C VAL A 512 4.33 -17.52 8.24
N GLN A 513 3.92 -18.77 8.52
CA GLN A 513 2.51 -19.20 8.47
C GLN A 513 1.57 -18.36 9.35
N ASP A 514 2.00 -17.98 10.56
CA ASP A 514 1.21 -17.19 11.49
C ASP A 514 1.04 -15.75 10.97
N LEU A 515 2.10 -15.20 10.37
CA LEU A 515 2.08 -13.88 9.75
C LEU A 515 1.20 -13.88 8.51
N THR A 516 1.30 -14.90 7.65
CA THR A 516 0.49 -15.05 6.44
C THR A 516 -1.00 -15.18 6.79
N ALA A 517 -1.35 -15.95 7.82
CA ALA A 517 -2.72 -16.01 8.33
C ALA A 517 -3.17 -14.67 8.94
N GLY A 518 -2.29 -13.98 9.66
CA GLY A 518 -2.54 -12.63 10.16
C GLY A 518 -2.80 -11.61 9.05
N LEU A 519 -2.11 -11.74 7.91
CA LEU A 519 -2.30 -10.89 6.72
C LEU A 519 -3.65 -11.13 6.05
N ALA A 520 -4.12 -12.39 6.00
CA ALA A 520 -5.47 -12.72 5.55
C ALA A 520 -6.55 -12.09 6.45
N TYR A 521 -6.34 -12.06 7.77
CA TYR A 521 -7.22 -11.29 8.65
C TYR A 521 -7.10 -9.79 8.42
N ALA A 522 -5.89 -9.26 8.24
CA ALA A 522 -5.64 -7.83 8.09
C ALA A 522 -6.35 -7.24 6.87
N ILE A 523 -6.32 -7.94 5.72
CA ILE A 523 -7.01 -7.49 4.51
C ILE A 523 -8.54 -7.46 4.72
N VAL A 524 -9.10 -8.47 5.39
CA VAL A 524 -10.54 -8.54 5.69
C VAL A 524 -10.95 -7.46 6.70
N GLN A 525 -10.19 -7.27 7.78
CA GLN A 525 -10.42 -6.20 8.75
C GLN A 525 -10.41 -4.83 8.07
N ASN A 526 -9.41 -4.59 7.21
CA ASN A 526 -9.33 -3.36 6.45
C ASN A 526 -10.55 -3.16 5.55
N TYR A 527 -10.94 -4.19 4.79
CA TYR A 527 -12.11 -4.14 3.91
C TYR A 527 -13.40 -3.86 4.69
N LEU A 528 -13.64 -4.57 5.79
CA LEU A 528 -14.83 -4.39 6.63
C LEU A 528 -14.86 -3.00 7.28
N ASN A 529 -13.72 -2.48 7.75
CA ASN A 529 -13.68 -1.19 8.44
C ASN A 529 -13.68 0.00 7.48
N ARG A 530 -13.04 -0.11 6.31
CA ARG A 530 -12.84 1.03 5.37
C ARG A 530 -13.83 1.05 4.22
N VAL A 531 -14.20 -0.12 3.69
CA VAL A 531 -15.09 -0.23 2.53
C VAL A 531 -16.52 -0.45 2.99
N VAL A 532 -16.77 -1.54 3.72
CA VAL A 532 -18.11 -1.83 4.25
C VAL A 532 -18.52 -0.76 5.26
N ASN A 533 -17.64 -0.42 6.20
CA ASN A 533 -17.78 0.69 7.15
C ASN A 533 -19.16 0.68 7.84
N GLY A 534 -19.52 -0.47 8.43
CA GLY A 534 -20.78 -0.67 9.16
C GLY A 534 -22.04 -0.84 8.29
N ARG A 535 -21.91 -0.91 6.96
CA ARG A 535 -23.05 -1.20 6.08
C ARG A 535 -23.61 -2.61 6.30
N PRO A 536 -24.92 -2.81 6.10
CA PRO A 536 -25.54 -4.12 6.29
C PRO A 536 -25.06 -5.13 5.26
N ILE A 537 -24.38 -6.18 5.69
CA ILE A 537 -24.03 -7.32 4.82
C ILE A 537 -25.25 -8.26 4.80
N GLY A 538 -25.66 -8.78 3.64
CA GLY A 538 -26.74 -9.76 3.50
C GLY A 538 -26.32 -11.19 3.82
N ASP A 539 -27.27 -12.13 3.80
CA ASP A 539 -27.02 -13.54 4.15
C ASP A 539 -26.42 -14.37 3.00
N ASN A 540 -26.58 -13.92 1.76
CA ASN A 540 -25.93 -14.49 0.58
C ASN A 540 -24.93 -13.47 0.03
N VAL A 541 -23.64 -13.77 0.20
CA VAL A 541 -22.51 -12.90 -0.15
C VAL A 541 -21.65 -13.55 -1.20
N PHE A 542 -21.44 -12.84 -2.30
CA PHE A 542 -20.44 -13.22 -3.30
C PHE A 542 -19.13 -12.51 -3.05
N PHE A 543 -18.01 -13.24 -3.12
CA PHE A 543 -16.68 -12.68 -3.09
C PHE A 543 -16.02 -12.81 -4.47
N GLN A 544 -15.86 -11.66 -5.15
CA GLN A 544 -15.39 -11.49 -6.51
C GLN A 544 -14.01 -10.80 -6.55
N GLY A 545 -13.39 -10.79 -7.74
CA GLY A 545 -12.09 -10.17 -7.97
C GLY A 545 -10.92 -11.15 -7.84
N GLY A 546 -9.71 -10.64 -8.07
CA GLY A 546 -8.49 -11.46 -8.10
C GLY A 546 -8.13 -12.06 -6.74
N VAL A 547 -8.44 -11.36 -5.63
CA VAL A 547 -8.11 -11.86 -4.28
C VAL A 547 -8.99 -13.04 -3.86
N ALA A 548 -10.14 -13.26 -4.51
CA ALA A 548 -11.00 -14.41 -4.21
C ALA A 548 -10.36 -15.77 -4.55
N TRP A 549 -9.24 -15.80 -5.28
CA TRP A 549 -8.38 -16.98 -5.41
C TRP A 549 -7.79 -17.43 -4.06
N ASN A 550 -7.52 -16.48 -3.17
CA ASN A 550 -6.85 -16.73 -1.91
C ASN A 550 -7.82 -17.27 -0.85
N GLN A 551 -7.75 -18.58 -0.63
CA GLN A 551 -8.68 -19.29 0.28
C GLN A 551 -8.56 -18.85 1.73
N SER A 552 -7.39 -18.39 2.14
CA SER A 552 -7.22 -17.86 3.50
C SER A 552 -8.01 -16.55 3.70
N VAL A 553 -8.16 -15.73 2.66
CA VAL A 553 -8.98 -14.50 2.72
C VAL A 553 -10.47 -14.86 2.75
N VAL A 554 -10.90 -15.87 1.98
CA VAL A 554 -12.27 -16.41 2.05
C VAL A 554 -12.58 -16.91 3.47
N ALA A 555 -11.67 -17.71 4.03
CA ALA A 555 -11.79 -18.23 5.39
C ALA A 555 -11.84 -17.10 6.43
N ALA A 556 -11.00 -16.07 6.28
CA ALA A 556 -10.99 -14.91 7.16
C ALA A 556 -12.31 -14.12 7.09
N PHE A 557 -12.91 -13.95 5.90
CA PHE A 557 -14.24 -13.36 5.78
C PHE A 557 -15.31 -14.19 6.51
N ARG A 558 -15.30 -15.52 6.34
CA ARG A 558 -16.26 -16.42 7.02
C ARG A 558 -16.15 -16.31 8.53
N GLU A 559 -14.92 -16.37 9.06
CA GLU A 559 -14.66 -16.22 10.49
C GLU A 559 -15.13 -14.85 11.01
N MET A 560 -14.76 -13.77 10.33
CA MET A 560 -15.03 -12.42 10.82
C MET A 560 -16.48 -11.97 10.68
N THR A 561 -17.19 -12.45 9.66
CA THR A 561 -18.57 -12.06 9.40
C THR A 561 -19.59 -13.03 9.97
N GLY A 562 -19.18 -14.28 10.28
CA GLY A 562 -20.09 -15.37 10.65
C GLY A 562 -21.08 -15.73 9.53
N ARG A 563 -20.78 -15.38 8.27
CA ARG A 563 -21.68 -15.52 7.12
C ARG A 563 -21.14 -16.53 6.11
N ALA A 564 -22.05 -17.08 5.31
CA ALA A 564 -21.68 -17.81 4.12
C ALA A 564 -21.07 -16.85 3.09
N ILE A 565 -19.83 -17.15 2.69
CA ILE A 565 -19.11 -16.42 1.64
C ILE A 565 -18.91 -17.39 0.48
N THR A 566 -19.53 -17.06 -0.65
CA THR A 566 -19.47 -17.85 -1.88
C THR A 566 -18.52 -17.17 -2.86
N VAL A 567 -17.54 -17.91 -3.37
CA VAL A 567 -16.73 -17.46 -4.51
C VAL A 567 -17.42 -17.97 -5.77
N PRO A 568 -17.99 -17.09 -6.62
CA PRO A 568 -18.71 -17.53 -7.81
C PRO A 568 -17.73 -18.07 -8.89
N PRO A 569 -18.21 -18.89 -9.84
CA PRO A 569 -17.38 -19.29 -10.98
C PRO A 569 -16.90 -18.06 -11.76
N ASN A 570 -15.67 -18.12 -12.27
CA ASN A 570 -15.06 -17.03 -13.04
C ASN A 570 -15.02 -15.68 -12.27
N HIS A 571 -14.93 -15.73 -10.93
CA HIS A 571 -14.93 -14.55 -10.04
C HIS A 571 -13.94 -13.46 -10.43
N ASP A 572 -12.84 -13.82 -11.11
CA ASP A 572 -11.75 -12.96 -11.56
C ASP A 572 -12.07 -12.14 -12.82
N VAL A 573 -13.10 -12.51 -13.59
CA VAL A 573 -13.51 -11.85 -14.84
C VAL A 573 -15.00 -11.45 -14.87
N THR A 574 -15.65 -11.46 -13.71
CA THR A 574 -17.07 -11.12 -13.52
C THR A 574 -17.46 -9.75 -14.07
N GLY A 575 -16.58 -8.74 -13.94
CA GLY A 575 -16.79 -7.42 -14.57
C GLY A 575 -16.93 -7.51 -16.09
N ALA A 576 -16.07 -8.28 -16.76
CA ALA A 576 -16.15 -8.48 -18.21
C ALA A 576 -17.42 -9.27 -18.60
N ILE A 577 -17.77 -10.31 -17.85
CA ILE A 577 -19.00 -11.10 -18.07
C ILE A 577 -20.23 -10.19 -17.99
N GLY A 578 -20.30 -9.34 -16.95
CA GLY A 578 -21.37 -8.38 -16.78
C GLY A 578 -21.49 -7.40 -17.94
N ALA A 579 -20.36 -6.91 -18.47
CA ALA A 579 -20.36 -6.04 -19.62
C ALA A 579 -20.88 -6.73 -20.89
N ALA A 580 -20.50 -7.99 -21.13
CA ALA A 580 -21.00 -8.77 -22.26
C ALA A 580 -22.51 -9.02 -22.16
N LEU A 581 -23.02 -9.37 -20.96
CA LEU A 581 -24.44 -9.55 -20.70
C LEU A 581 -25.26 -8.29 -20.97
N LEU A 582 -24.76 -7.13 -20.53
CA LEU A 582 -25.42 -5.84 -20.78
C LEU A 582 -25.43 -5.49 -22.28
N ALA A 583 -24.37 -5.81 -23.02
CA ALA A 583 -24.33 -5.63 -24.47
C ALA A 583 -25.35 -6.53 -25.19
N MET A 584 -25.44 -7.80 -24.78
CA MET A 584 -26.43 -8.75 -25.27
C MET A 584 -27.87 -8.25 -25.02
N GLU A 585 -28.16 -7.80 -23.80
CA GLU A 585 -29.47 -7.27 -23.42
C GLU A 585 -29.85 -6.02 -24.21
N ASP A 586 -28.98 -5.01 -24.29
CA ASP A 586 -29.26 -3.76 -25.01
C ASP A 586 -29.53 -4.01 -26.50
N LEU A 587 -28.71 -4.84 -27.15
CA LEU A 587 -28.89 -5.15 -28.58
C LEU A 587 -30.13 -6.01 -28.84
N SER A 588 -30.43 -6.98 -27.96
CA SER A 588 -31.66 -7.76 -28.06
C SER A 588 -32.92 -6.89 -27.91
N GLN A 589 -32.91 -5.92 -26.98
CA GLN A 589 -34.00 -4.97 -26.80
C GLN A 589 -34.17 -4.07 -28.02
N ARG A 590 -33.09 -3.53 -28.58
CA ARG A 590 -33.15 -2.71 -29.81
C ARG A 590 -33.70 -3.48 -31.00
N ARG A 591 -33.25 -4.73 -31.19
CA ARG A 591 -33.79 -5.63 -32.22
C ARG A 591 -35.29 -5.85 -32.04
N SER A 592 -35.75 -6.07 -30.80
CA SER A 592 -37.19 -6.24 -30.50
C SER A 592 -38.03 -4.98 -30.76
N GLN A 593 -37.41 -3.79 -30.69
CA GLN A 593 -38.05 -2.50 -30.96
C GLN A 593 -37.98 -2.10 -32.45
N GLY A 594 -37.46 -2.98 -33.32
CA GLY A 594 -37.35 -2.73 -34.76
C GLY A 594 -36.06 -2.01 -35.19
N ASP A 595 -35.15 -1.71 -34.26
CA ASP A 595 -33.83 -1.14 -34.55
C ASP A 595 -32.83 -2.28 -34.79
N ALA A 596 -32.77 -2.79 -36.03
CA ALA A 596 -31.81 -3.81 -36.46
C ALA A 596 -30.43 -3.20 -36.74
N VAL A 597 -29.80 -2.61 -35.71
CA VAL A 597 -28.46 -2.01 -35.84
C VAL A 597 -27.39 -3.12 -35.67
N PRO A 598 -26.47 -3.29 -36.64
CA PRO A 598 -25.34 -4.22 -36.49
C PRO A 598 -24.39 -3.73 -35.38
N THR A 599 -23.61 -4.65 -34.79
CA THR A 599 -22.59 -4.28 -33.80
C THR A 599 -21.60 -3.27 -34.39
N ARG A 600 -21.12 -2.35 -33.54
CA ARG A 600 -20.05 -1.41 -33.88
C ARG A 600 -18.66 -2.03 -33.80
N PHE A 601 -18.56 -3.32 -33.47
CA PHE A 601 -17.31 -4.03 -33.29
C PHE A 601 -16.42 -3.87 -34.53
N LYS A 602 -15.20 -3.45 -34.31
CA LYS A 602 -14.24 -3.13 -35.38
C LYS A 602 -13.44 -4.35 -35.86
N GLY A 603 -13.75 -5.53 -35.34
CA GLY A 603 -13.04 -6.77 -35.63
C GLY A 603 -11.92 -7.06 -34.63
N PHE A 604 -11.36 -8.25 -34.74
CA PHE A 604 -10.26 -8.70 -33.89
C PHE A 604 -8.90 -8.12 -34.30
N ASP A 605 -8.72 -7.82 -35.59
CA ASP A 605 -7.50 -7.19 -36.09
C ASP A 605 -7.55 -5.67 -35.87
N LEU A 606 -6.83 -5.24 -34.83
CA LEU A 606 -6.67 -3.83 -34.45
C LEU A 606 -5.23 -3.34 -34.71
N GLY A 607 -4.41 -4.12 -35.44
CA GLY A 607 -2.98 -3.85 -35.65
C GLY A 607 -2.68 -2.57 -36.44
N ASP A 608 -3.54 -2.24 -37.42
CA ASP A 608 -3.36 -1.07 -38.29
C ASP A 608 -3.80 0.27 -37.66
N ARG A 609 -4.40 0.22 -36.47
CA ARG A 609 -4.90 1.43 -35.77
C ARG A 609 -3.78 2.11 -34.99
N SER A 610 -3.01 2.94 -35.70
CA SER A 610 -2.04 3.84 -35.07
C SER A 610 -2.73 4.82 -34.10
N TYR A 611 -2.16 4.94 -32.91
CA TYR A 611 -2.57 5.92 -31.91
C TYR A 611 -1.36 6.69 -31.40
N GLN A 612 -1.59 7.94 -31.02
CA GLN A 612 -0.58 8.79 -30.37
C GLN A 612 -1.01 9.05 -28.94
N SER A 613 -0.12 8.82 -27.97
CA SER A 613 -0.34 9.15 -26.56
C SER A 613 0.48 10.37 -26.15
N ALA A 614 -0.13 11.31 -25.44
CA ALA A 614 0.55 12.42 -24.79
C ALA A 614 0.04 12.57 -23.35
N VAL A 615 0.91 13.01 -22.44
CA VAL A 615 0.54 13.27 -21.03
C VAL A 615 0.56 14.77 -20.77
N PHE A 616 -0.42 15.29 -20.02
CA PHE A 616 -0.39 16.69 -19.57
C PHE A 616 -0.88 16.83 -18.12
N GLU A 617 -0.40 17.88 -17.45
CA GLU A 617 -0.81 18.22 -16.09
C GLU A 617 -2.09 19.07 -16.08
N CYS A 618 -3.10 18.60 -15.37
CA CYS A 618 -4.39 19.27 -15.24
C CYS A 618 -4.35 20.41 -14.20
N LYS A 619 -4.24 21.65 -14.69
CA LYS A 619 -4.28 22.89 -13.88
C LYS A 619 -5.71 23.32 -13.48
N ALA A 620 -6.64 22.37 -13.45
CA ALA A 620 -8.04 22.63 -13.11
C ALA A 620 -8.24 22.99 -11.65
N CYS A 621 -7.50 22.31 -10.78
CA CYS A 621 -7.62 22.36 -9.33
C CYS A 621 -6.23 22.11 -8.69
N PRO A 622 -6.07 22.30 -7.37
CA PRO A 622 -4.78 22.13 -6.69
C PRO A 622 -4.21 20.71 -6.71
N ASN A 623 -4.96 19.70 -7.17
CA ASN A 623 -4.48 18.32 -7.25
C ASN A 623 -3.49 18.09 -8.38
N LEU A 624 -3.45 18.98 -9.39
CA LEU A 624 -2.50 18.92 -10.52
C LEU A 624 -2.34 17.50 -11.10
N CYS A 625 -3.46 16.80 -11.29
CA CYS A 625 -3.41 15.42 -11.75
C CYS A 625 -2.88 15.33 -13.18
N GLU A 626 -2.12 14.28 -13.45
CA GLU A 626 -1.68 13.96 -14.80
C GLU A 626 -2.81 13.29 -15.57
N VAL A 627 -2.95 13.65 -16.85
CA VAL A 627 -4.01 13.18 -17.72
C VAL A 627 -3.38 12.72 -19.03
N ASN A 628 -3.66 11.47 -19.38
CA ASN A 628 -3.28 10.89 -20.65
C ASN A 628 -4.29 11.33 -21.71
N ARG A 629 -3.80 11.79 -22.85
CA ARG A 629 -4.54 12.08 -24.08
C ARG A 629 -4.12 11.06 -25.13
N VAL A 630 -5.06 10.27 -25.63
CA VAL A 630 -4.85 9.35 -26.74
C VAL A 630 -5.60 9.86 -27.96
N THR A 631 -4.89 10.03 -29.06
CA THR A 631 -5.46 10.40 -30.35
C THR A 631 -5.38 9.18 -31.27
N ILE A 632 -6.53 8.68 -31.68
CA ILE A 632 -6.65 7.62 -32.70
C ILE A 632 -6.99 8.31 -34.03
N SER A 633 -6.36 7.88 -35.13
CA SER A 633 -6.60 8.49 -36.45
C SER A 633 -8.09 8.46 -36.80
N GLY A 634 -8.66 9.63 -37.11
CA GLY A 634 -10.08 9.79 -37.47
C GLY A 634 -11.07 9.84 -36.30
N GLU A 635 -10.62 9.74 -35.04
CA GLU A 635 -11.49 9.79 -33.85
C GLU A 635 -11.16 11.00 -32.95
N PRO A 636 -12.12 11.51 -32.17
CA PRO A 636 -11.86 12.56 -31.19
C PRO A 636 -10.79 12.12 -30.17
N PRO A 637 -9.95 13.04 -29.67
CA PRO A 637 -8.97 12.71 -28.65
C PRO A 637 -9.66 12.26 -27.36
N ILE A 638 -9.21 11.11 -26.85
CA ILE A 638 -9.74 10.48 -25.64
C ILE A 638 -8.83 10.81 -24.48
N PHE A 639 -9.42 11.00 -23.29
CA PHE A 639 -8.69 11.40 -22.11
C PHE A 639 -8.96 10.46 -20.94
N TYR A 640 -7.92 10.06 -20.20
CA TYR A 640 -8.05 9.22 -19.00
C TYR A 640 -6.92 9.49 -17.98
N GLY A 641 -7.03 8.94 -16.77
CA GLY A 641 -6.07 9.12 -15.68
C GLY A 641 -6.34 10.33 -14.77
N ALA A 642 -7.33 11.17 -15.13
CA ALA A 642 -7.74 12.27 -14.28
C ALA A 642 -8.35 11.77 -12.95
N ARG A 643 -7.96 12.35 -11.82
CA ARG A 643 -8.58 12.08 -10.50
C ARG A 643 -10.07 12.46 -10.40
N CYS A 644 -10.61 13.12 -11.42
CA CYS A 644 -12.00 13.56 -11.50
C CYS A 644 -12.53 13.35 -12.92
N ASP A 645 -13.85 13.29 -13.06
CA ASP A 645 -14.52 12.94 -14.34
C ASP A 645 -14.47 14.06 -15.40
N ARG A 646 -13.69 15.13 -15.17
CA ARG A 646 -13.62 16.32 -16.04
C ARG A 646 -13.43 15.97 -17.52
N PHE A 647 -12.56 15.01 -17.78
CA PHE A 647 -12.20 14.65 -19.15
C PHE A 647 -12.95 13.40 -19.64
N GLU A 648 -13.58 12.65 -18.73
CA GLU A 648 -14.43 11.50 -19.06
C GLU A 648 -15.81 11.92 -19.56
N GLU A 649 -16.30 13.12 -19.19
CA GLU A 649 -17.58 13.69 -19.63
C GLU A 649 -17.47 14.50 -20.95
N ALA A 650 -16.28 14.97 -21.32
CA ALA A 650 -16.08 16.02 -22.34
C ALA A 650 -16.49 15.62 -23.78
N GLY A 651 -16.78 14.34 -24.03
CA GLY A 651 -17.26 13.83 -25.32
C GLY A 651 -18.75 13.44 -25.38
N ARG A 652 -19.56 13.69 -24.33
CA ARG A 652 -20.87 13.03 -24.17
C ARG A 652 -22.07 13.94 -23.94
N THR A 653 -22.44 14.71 -24.95
CA THR A 653 -23.76 15.36 -25.00
C THR A 653 -24.91 14.42 -25.41
N ASN A 654 -24.64 13.15 -25.77
CA ASN A 654 -25.60 12.32 -26.51
C ASN A 654 -26.03 10.99 -25.86
N LEU A 655 -25.76 10.76 -24.56
CA LEU A 655 -26.51 9.70 -23.87
C LEU A 655 -27.93 10.24 -23.67
N ARG A 656 -28.89 9.75 -24.48
CA ARG A 656 -30.32 10.05 -24.31
C ARG A 656 -30.68 9.70 -22.87
N ALA A 657 -30.83 10.71 -22.02
CA ALA A 657 -31.58 10.54 -20.79
C ALA A 657 -32.94 9.99 -21.23
N ARG A 658 -33.39 8.87 -20.65
CA ARG A 658 -34.80 8.55 -20.82
C ARG A 658 -35.56 9.70 -20.15
N ASP A 659 -36.30 10.47 -20.93
CA ASP A 659 -37.00 11.68 -20.47
C ASP A 659 -38.09 11.37 -19.40
N ASP A 660 -38.32 10.09 -19.11
CA ASP A 660 -39.33 9.56 -18.18
C ASP A 660 -38.84 9.36 -16.74
N LEU A 661 -37.53 9.49 -16.45
CA LEU A 661 -36.99 9.30 -15.10
C LEU A 661 -36.76 10.63 -14.35
N PRO A 662 -37.13 10.71 -13.06
CA PRO A 662 -36.91 11.92 -12.25
C PRO A 662 -35.43 12.19 -11.98
N ASP A 663 -35.01 13.46 -12.05
CA ASP A 663 -33.65 13.88 -11.66
C ASP A 663 -33.54 14.00 -10.13
N LEU A 664 -33.19 12.88 -9.49
CA LEU A 664 -33.00 12.80 -8.03
C LEU A 664 -31.87 13.71 -7.52
N PHE A 665 -30.89 14.10 -8.35
CA PHE A 665 -29.86 15.04 -7.95
C PHE A 665 -30.39 16.47 -7.89
N ALA A 666 -31.25 16.84 -8.85
CA ALA A 666 -31.98 18.11 -8.80
C ALA A 666 -32.90 18.17 -7.57
N GLU A 667 -33.64 17.09 -7.30
CA GLU A 667 -34.52 16.99 -6.12
C GLU A 667 -33.74 17.08 -4.81
N ARG A 668 -32.66 16.30 -4.64
CA ARG A 668 -31.77 16.41 -3.46
C ARG A 668 -31.24 17.82 -3.28
N LYS A 669 -30.82 18.48 -4.36
CA LYS A 669 -30.33 19.86 -4.31
C LYS A 669 -31.42 20.84 -3.90
N ALA A 670 -32.65 20.63 -4.36
CA ALA A 670 -33.81 21.42 -3.94
C ALA A 670 -34.13 21.20 -2.45
N LEU A 671 -34.05 19.98 -1.93
CA LEU A 671 -34.23 19.71 -0.49
C LEU A 671 -33.11 20.34 0.35
N LEU A 672 -31.86 20.19 -0.09
CA LEU A 672 -30.68 20.64 0.63
C LEU A 672 -30.54 22.17 0.64
N MET A 673 -30.88 22.84 -0.47
CA MET A 673 -30.62 24.27 -0.69
C MET A 673 -31.87 25.10 -1.01
N GLY A 674 -33.05 24.51 -1.16
CA GLY A 674 -34.24 25.21 -1.65
C GLY A 674 -34.77 26.28 -0.71
N THR A 675 -34.52 26.15 0.59
CA THR A 675 -34.85 27.16 1.60
C THR A 675 -33.75 28.20 1.80
N TYR A 676 -32.64 28.11 1.05
CA TYR A 676 -31.54 29.06 1.11
C TYR A 676 -31.84 30.28 0.23
N GLN A 677 -31.81 31.45 0.88
CA GLN A 677 -31.74 32.73 0.20
C GLN A 677 -30.43 33.40 0.63
N ASP A 678 -29.68 33.92 -0.34
CA ASP A 678 -28.52 34.75 -0.03
C ASP A 678 -29.02 36.00 0.68
N PRO A 679 -28.59 36.30 1.92
CA PRO A 679 -28.99 37.52 2.57
C PRO A 679 -28.53 38.70 1.70
N ALA A 680 -29.49 39.29 0.99
CA ALA A 680 -29.27 40.43 0.12
C ALA A 680 -28.53 41.51 0.92
N ASN A 681 -27.38 41.94 0.39
CA ASN A 681 -26.53 43.03 0.88
C ASN A 681 -26.88 43.58 2.28
N GLY A 682 -26.17 43.03 3.27
CA GLY A 682 -26.10 43.42 4.68
C GLY A 682 -26.94 44.62 5.12
N ARG A 683 -28.03 44.37 5.85
CA ARG A 683 -28.76 45.41 6.59
C ARG A 683 -28.84 45.21 8.11
N ASN A 684 -28.33 44.11 8.67
CA ASN A 684 -28.53 43.79 10.10
C ASN A 684 -27.27 43.81 10.99
N GLY A 685 -26.13 44.34 10.55
CA GLY A 685 -24.92 44.51 11.40
C GLY A 685 -24.26 43.21 11.91
N ARG A 686 -24.77 42.04 11.56
CA ARG A 686 -24.26 40.73 12.00
C ARG A 686 -22.97 40.32 11.27
N PRO A 687 -21.97 39.74 11.97
CA PRO A 687 -20.74 39.25 11.37
C PRO A 687 -21.02 38.13 10.35
N ARG A 688 -20.17 38.01 9.32
CA ARG A 688 -20.37 37.06 8.22
C ARG A 688 -19.40 35.89 8.26
N VAL A 689 -19.90 34.68 8.01
CA VAL A 689 -19.05 33.49 7.75
C VAL A 689 -19.26 32.94 6.36
N ALA A 690 -18.13 32.71 5.70
CA ALA A 690 -18.07 31.93 4.47
C ALA A 690 -17.84 30.47 4.82
N MET A 691 -18.74 29.60 4.36
CA MET A 691 -18.60 28.15 4.51
C MET A 691 -18.28 27.51 3.16
N PRO A 692 -17.30 26.60 3.09
CA PRO A 692 -17.07 25.84 1.87
C PRO A 692 -18.28 24.95 1.57
N ARG A 693 -18.75 24.97 0.31
CA ARG A 693 -19.74 24.01 -0.19
C ARG A 693 -19.05 22.68 -0.50
N ALA A 694 -18.40 22.05 0.48
CA ALA A 694 -17.73 20.78 0.30
C ALA A 694 -17.87 19.90 1.54
N LEU A 695 -17.84 18.58 1.35
CA LEU A 695 -17.82 17.58 2.44
C LEU A 695 -19.02 17.75 3.39
N LEU A 696 -18.81 17.51 4.69
CA LEU A 696 -19.81 17.63 5.74
C LEU A 696 -20.44 19.02 5.83
N PHE A 697 -19.74 20.07 5.40
CA PHE A 697 -20.32 21.42 5.36
C PHE A 697 -21.39 21.58 4.29
N TYR A 698 -21.29 20.85 3.18
CA TYR A 698 -22.32 20.81 2.16
C TYR A 698 -23.40 19.80 2.48
N ASP A 699 -23.04 18.58 2.86
CA ASP A 699 -23.99 17.50 3.12
C ASP A 699 -24.87 17.78 4.35
N LEU A 700 -24.37 18.53 5.33
CA LEU A 700 -25.11 19.00 6.50
C LEU A 700 -25.43 20.51 6.41
N PHE A 701 -25.60 21.04 5.19
CA PHE A 701 -25.84 22.47 4.99
C PHE A 701 -27.00 23.03 5.86
N PRO A 702 -28.18 22.38 5.95
CA PRO A 702 -29.26 22.86 6.81
C PRO A 702 -28.86 23.00 8.28
N TYR A 703 -28.07 22.06 8.81
CA TYR A 703 -27.56 22.10 10.18
C TYR A 703 -26.63 23.30 10.39
N TRP A 704 -25.59 23.42 9.56
CA TRP A 704 -24.59 24.49 9.72
C TRP A 704 -25.15 25.88 9.51
N ARG A 705 -26.09 26.03 8.57
CA ARG A 705 -26.84 27.27 8.37
C ARG A 705 -27.60 27.65 9.62
N THR A 706 -28.42 26.73 10.15
CA THR A 706 -29.24 26.98 11.35
C THR A 706 -28.37 27.31 12.56
N PHE A 707 -27.30 26.53 12.78
CA PHE A 707 -26.34 26.76 13.85
C PHE A 707 -25.74 28.18 13.82
N LEU A 708 -25.25 28.63 12.67
CA LEU A 708 -24.65 29.97 12.53
C LEU A 708 -25.70 31.09 12.63
N MET A 709 -26.91 30.87 12.12
CA MET A 709 -28.01 31.81 12.26
C MET A 709 -28.42 32.00 13.73
N CYS A 710 -28.45 30.91 14.52
CA CYS A 710 -28.71 30.96 15.96
C CYS A 710 -27.62 31.72 16.73
N LEU A 711 -26.36 31.67 16.29
CA LEU A 711 -25.25 32.44 16.86
C LEU A 711 -25.21 33.91 16.40
N ALA A 712 -26.26 34.40 15.73
CA ALA A 712 -26.36 35.74 15.16
C ALA A 712 -25.28 36.05 14.09
N TRP A 713 -24.79 35.05 13.36
CA TRP A 713 -23.90 35.24 12.22
C TRP A 713 -24.68 35.15 10.91
N ASN A 714 -24.39 36.05 9.98
CA ASN A 714 -24.93 36.01 8.64
C ASN A 714 -24.10 35.07 7.76
N TRP A 715 -24.75 34.13 7.09
CA TRP A 715 -24.06 33.25 6.16
C TRP A 715 -23.80 33.94 4.82
N CYS A 716 -22.67 33.64 4.18
CA CYS A 716 -22.41 34.02 2.79
C CYS A 716 -21.87 32.83 2.02
N SER A 717 -22.60 32.37 1.01
CA SER A 717 -22.00 31.56 -0.05
C SER A 717 -21.05 32.47 -0.82
N ARG A 718 -19.73 32.26 -0.75
CA ARG A 718 -18.88 32.82 -1.81
C ARG A 718 -19.38 32.25 -3.14
N ARG A 719 -19.54 33.15 -4.14
CA ARG A 719 -19.96 32.83 -5.51
C ARG A 719 -19.42 31.47 -5.94
N ARG A 720 -20.25 30.67 -6.63
CA ARG A 720 -19.81 29.57 -7.51
C ARG A 720 -18.46 29.99 -8.09
N GLN A 721 -17.36 29.36 -7.69
CA GLN A 721 -16.14 29.49 -8.46
C GLN A 721 -16.49 28.92 -9.82
N THR A 722 -16.73 29.81 -10.77
CA THR A 722 -17.13 29.54 -12.15
C THR A 722 -15.97 28.89 -12.88
N ARG A 723 -15.78 27.60 -12.59
CA ARG A 723 -15.45 26.58 -13.57
C ARG A 723 -16.55 25.55 -13.40
N GLY A 724 -17.42 25.37 -14.41
CA GLY A 724 -18.67 24.60 -14.37
C GLY A 724 -18.58 23.13 -13.89
N LEU A 725 -17.40 22.67 -13.51
CA LEU A 725 -17.08 21.32 -13.05
C LEU A 725 -17.38 21.08 -11.57
N HIS A 726 -17.43 22.12 -10.73
CA HIS A 726 -17.54 21.94 -9.29
C HIS A 726 -18.96 21.64 -8.77
N ALA A 727 -19.97 21.45 -9.61
CA ALA A 727 -21.32 21.11 -9.12
C ALA A 727 -21.60 19.60 -9.05
N ARG A 728 -20.79 18.74 -9.69
CA ARG A 728 -21.12 17.32 -9.85
C ARG A 728 -20.33 16.34 -8.96
N ARG A 729 -19.22 16.77 -8.32
CA ARG A 729 -18.47 15.97 -7.33
C ARG A 729 -17.95 16.82 -6.15
N LEU A 730 -18.82 17.50 -5.39
CA LEU A 730 -18.41 18.21 -4.17
C LEU A 730 -18.14 17.27 -2.98
N ARG A 731 -17.32 16.24 -3.22
CA ARG A 731 -16.58 15.51 -2.20
C ARG A 731 -15.08 15.66 -2.52
N GLN A 732 -14.31 16.11 -1.52
CA GLN A 732 -12.84 16.19 -1.43
C GLN A 732 -12.15 17.57 -1.68
N HIS A 733 -11.97 18.26 -0.53
CA HIS A 733 -10.82 19.04 -0.04
C HIS A 733 -10.12 20.14 -0.88
N ARG A 734 -10.26 21.40 -0.45
CA ARG A 734 -9.22 22.16 0.28
C ARG A 734 -9.78 23.45 0.93
N LEU A 735 -9.37 23.68 2.17
CA LEU A 735 -9.61 24.87 2.99
C LEU A 735 -8.66 26.01 2.58
N ARG A 736 -9.20 27.22 2.46
CA ARG A 736 -8.52 28.46 2.88
C ARG A 736 -9.56 29.28 3.66
N ALA A 737 -9.58 29.12 4.98
CA ALA A 737 -10.15 30.11 5.86
C ALA A 737 -9.17 31.29 5.90
N VAL A 738 -9.51 32.38 5.23
CA VAL A 738 -8.86 33.66 5.46
C VAL A 738 -9.77 34.42 6.42
N PHE A 739 -9.44 34.37 7.71
CA PHE A 739 -9.86 35.42 8.62
C PHE A 739 -9.01 36.64 8.27
N ARG A 740 -9.62 37.66 7.64
CA ARG A 740 -9.06 39.01 7.72
C ARG A 740 -9.58 39.59 9.04
N PRO A 741 -8.72 39.98 9.98
CA PRO A 741 -9.11 40.97 10.96
C PRO A 741 -9.39 42.27 10.20
N SER A 742 -10.41 42.99 10.65
CA SER A 742 -10.66 44.39 10.30
C SER A 742 -9.44 45.26 10.62
#